data_AF-A0A2P4P5J3-F1
#
_entry.id   AF-A0A2P4P5J3-F1
#
_cell.length_a   1.000
_cell.length_b   1.000
_cell.length_c   1.000
_cell.angle_alpha   90.00
_cell.angle_beta   90.00
_cell.angle_gamma   90.00
#
_symmetry.space_group_name_H-M   'P 1'
#
loop_
_entity.id
_entity.type
_entity.pdbx_description
1 polymer ?
#
loop_
_entity_poly.entity_id
_entity_poly.type
_entity_poly.pdbx_seq_one_letter_code
_entity_poly.pdbx_strand_id
1 'polypeptide(L)'
;KHVLNDHTNVQISKKLKYPEALQELYRLQPEFNGKLVYFFYKKTQYIEGLLVYDKKDKIFYVFDKKTNEKFSTFASWIKFLKNKKLFSGERSALTTIFFEPNSSSFNLASLLRTKQIPYWKNYNSTSIAEVTSLIKTLMTSNQKFFGIGIREIINGVGVTFFENEQKLEKDLIIKWQNDLISYELCVLGKGVKEINGITTGIAIKRTLSEINETIHYVSTAKICIGQKTKGFEQVIKLRGIHLVRNQKNSDNTHEPFAILKNHNQYNQTYRRIDCYLLVTKTDICENCQKLKDTLIKIKNRNQKNALPVKVVHASQEVLAKKIQLQRKKIANKNQIIHTLRDKLQQKIEDNEEKMSEELNQVAQKISNEVMENKIDISSFNPIFQELIRIQSEKVNGVRYHPMFMRWAISIYSRAGRTAYEVMKGIMRLPSISTIKNYINENQQHSGWQNKTAHLILEKMTVENIGSYGRIGFFSHDSFKIQKGLLWSQRDNCYIGYLDFEDEKEELQLFIMQCEKELQADDSSNSSVLEGYDRNLATQVHQVVWHSATCNFAYPIAYYGINTLTAHEINKMLFQLAANLECIGIHTCGSICDGAGENRNHIKSFDWWASSWSLGDIVEVNIGKNNYEQAKIITTNINRSKFTFVIRDKQKTSKINWISPQCQFDLLLSIQGFLGMVKEIFTLYPNSTVKPRRISQDMLEGLFGTIRQLGGDSSTQTLKGYGHALNKFQVTAKMTSEIKSFNYGESSHNGMEFDHLTR
;
A
#
# COMPACT_ATOMS: atom_id res chain seq x y z
N LYS A 1 -26.20 -9.02 -41.93
CA LYS A 1 -26.37 -10.30 -42.66
C LYS A 1 -25.43 -11.33 -42.05
N HIS A 2 -25.97 -12.12 -41.13
CA HIS A 2 -25.84 -13.57 -40.98
C HIS A 2 -24.53 -14.33 -41.32
N VAL A 3 -24.20 -15.21 -40.35
CA VAL A 3 -23.70 -16.62 -40.46
C VAL A 3 -22.18 -16.77 -40.49
N LEU A 4 -21.52 -17.67 -39.75
CA LEU A 4 -21.75 -18.49 -38.53
C LEU A 4 -20.40 -19.21 -38.28
N ASN A 5 -20.05 -19.46 -37.01
CA ASN A 5 -19.51 -20.71 -36.42
C ASN A 5 -18.58 -21.66 -37.23
N ASP A 6 -17.55 -22.29 -36.64
CA ASP A 6 -17.71 -23.33 -35.61
C ASP A 6 -16.38 -23.82 -34.97
N HIS A 7 -16.53 -24.32 -33.72
CA HIS A 7 -15.84 -25.42 -33.03
C HIS A 7 -14.32 -25.39 -32.71
N THR A 8 -13.96 -25.56 -31.42
CA THR A 8 -13.71 -26.90 -30.84
C THR A 8 -13.70 -26.91 -29.30
N ASN A 9 -14.25 -28.00 -28.76
CA ASN A 9 -14.30 -28.40 -27.35
C ASN A 9 -12.92 -28.78 -26.77
N VAL A 10 -12.71 -28.58 -25.46
CA VAL A 10 -12.09 -29.60 -24.59
C VAL A 10 -12.81 -29.67 -23.23
N GLN A 11 -12.93 -30.90 -22.74
CA GLN A 11 -13.67 -31.37 -21.57
C GLN A 11 -13.01 -30.98 -20.25
N ILE A 12 -13.78 -30.38 -19.33
CA ILE A 12 -13.46 -30.37 -17.90
C ILE A 12 -14.22 -31.48 -17.18
N SER A 13 -13.47 -32.21 -16.35
CA SER A 13 -13.85 -33.42 -15.64
C SER A 13 -14.96 -33.22 -14.60
N LYS A 14 -15.68 -34.32 -14.39
CA LYS A 14 -16.86 -34.49 -13.53
C LYS A 14 -16.60 -34.14 -12.06
N LYS A 15 -17.24 -33.06 -11.58
CA LYS A 15 -17.76 -33.00 -10.20
C LYS A 15 -19.13 -33.68 -10.19
N LEU A 16 -19.43 -34.47 -9.15
CA LEU A 16 -20.76 -35.02 -8.92
C LEU A 16 -21.80 -33.90 -8.93
N LYS A 17 -22.53 -33.77 -10.04
CA LYS A 17 -23.68 -32.88 -10.19
C LYS A 17 -24.89 -33.57 -9.58
N TYR A 18 -25.51 -32.94 -8.59
CA TYR A 18 -26.94 -33.16 -8.35
C TYR A 18 -27.67 -32.89 -9.67
N PRO A 19 -28.54 -33.80 -10.15
CA PRO A 19 -29.24 -33.60 -11.39
C PRO A 19 -30.08 -32.32 -11.30
N GLU A 20 -30.09 -31.56 -12.39
CA GLU A 20 -30.82 -30.31 -12.46
C GLU A 20 -32.33 -30.60 -12.47
N ALA A 21 -33.11 -29.84 -11.69
CA ALA A 21 -34.48 -30.20 -11.30
C ALA A 21 -35.44 -30.51 -12.46
N LEU A 22 -35.26 -29.89 -13.64
CA LEU A 22 -36.08 -30.17 -14.83
C LEU A 22 -35.77 -31.56 -15.41
N GLN A 23 -34.49 -31.94 -15.46
CA GLN A 23 -34.07 -33.25 -15.95
C GLN A 23 -34.38 -34.36 -14.94
N GLU A 24 -34.30 -34.04 -13.64
CA GLU A 24 -34.68 -34.95 -12.56
C GLU A 24 -36.19 -35.22 -12.56
N LEU A 25 -37.02 -34.21 -12.86
CA LEU A 25 -38.46 -34.35 -12.99
C LEU A 25 -38.86 -35.36 -14.08
N TYR A 26 -38.26 -35.30 -15.27
CA TYR A 26 -38.55 -36.26 -16.34
C TYR A 26 -38.13 -37.69 -15.96
N ARG A 27 -36.98 -37.85 -15.29
CA ARG A 27 -36.50 -39.15 -14.84
C ARG A 27 -37.44 -39.81 -13.83
N LEU A 28 -38.02 -39.02 -12.92
CA LEU A 28 -38.88 -39.52 -11.86
C LEU A 28 -40.34 -39.66 -12.30
N GLN A 29 -40.80 -38.83 -13.23
CA GLN A 29 -42.22 -38.71 -13.63
C GLN A 29 -42.35 -38.35 -15.14
N PRO A 30 -42.06 -39.30 -16.05
CA PRO A 30 -42.06 -39.05 -17.50
C PRO A 30 -43.45 -38.71 -18.07
N GLU A 31 -44.53 -39.03 -17.34
CA GLU A 31 -45.92 -38.65 -17.63
C GLU A 31 -46.20 -37.14 -17.59
N PHE A 32 -45.26 -36.32 -17.11
CA PHE A 32 -45.37 -34.85 -17.18
C PHE A 32 -44.97 -34.28 -18.54
N ASN A 33 -44.55 -35.12 -19.50
CA ASN A 33 -44.35 -34.71 -20.87
C ASN A 33 -45.68 -34.24 -21.50
N GLY A 34 -45.70 -33.02 -22.01
CA GLY A 34 -46.89 -32.35 -22.56
C GLY A 34 -47.76 -31.64 -21.51
N LYS A 35 -47.37 -31.61 -20.22
CA LYS A 35 -48.11 -30.90 -19.17
C LYS A 35 -47.67 -29.46 -18.98
N LEU A 36 -48.59 -28.63 -18.50
CA LEU A 36 -48.32 -27.24 -18.13
C LEU A 36 -47.69 -27.15 -16.74
N VAL A 37 -46.83 -26.15 -16.59
CA VAL A 37 -46.25 -25.70 -15.33
C VAL A 37 -46.44 -24.20 -15.19
N TYR A 38 -46.56 -23.75 -13.96
CA TYR A 38 -46.91 -22.38 -13.62
C TYR A 38 -45.82 -21.81 -12.73
N PHE A 39 -45.07 -20.83 -13.23
CA PHE A 39 -44.08 -20.08 -12.45
C PHE A 39 -44.76 -18.90 -11.76
N PHE A 40 -44.90 -18.97 -10.43
CA PHE A 40 -45.50 -17.92 -9.62
C PHE A 40 -44.45 -16.92 -9.15
N TYR A 41 -44.54 -15.68 -9.65
CA TYR A 41 -43.69 -14.57 -9.19
C TYR A 41 -44.37 -13.71 -8.11
N LYS A 42 -45.70 -13.84 -7.93
CA LYS A 42 -46.49 -13.36 -6.78
C LYS A 42 -47.60 -14.37 -6.46
N LYS A 43 -48.23 -14.29 -5.28
CA LYS A 43 -49.25 -15.26 -4.80
C LYS A 43 -50.37 -15.57 -5.80
N THR A 44 -50.77 -14.59 -6.63
CA THR A 44 -51.86 -14.69 -7.61
C THR A 44 -51.42 -14.45 -9.06
N GLN A 45 -50.12 -14.23 -9.32
CA GLN A 45 -49.62 -13.95 -10.67
C GLN A 45 -48.59 -14.99 -11.09
N TYR A 46 -48.82 -15.62 -12.25
CA TYR A 46 -47.98 -16.68 -12.77
C TYR A 46 -47.71 -16.54 -14.26
N ILE A 47 -46.74 -17.32 -14.74
CA ILE A 47 -46.39 -17.48 -16.16
C ILE A 47 -46.43 -18.96 -16.48
N GLU A 48 -47.04 -19.29 -17.61
CA GLU A 48 -47.24 -20.66 -18.05
C GLU A 48 -46.05 -21.14 -18.87
N GLY A 49 -45.58 -22.35 -18.56
CA GLY A 49 -44.61 -23.10 -19.33
C GLY A 49 -45.21 -24.44 -19.74
N LEU A 50 -44.86 -24.94 -20.93
CA LEU A 50 -45.21 -26.27 -21.39
C LEU A 50 -43.98 -27.18 -21.34
N LEU A 51 -44.09 -28.31 -20.66
CA LEU A 51 -43.00 -29.27 -20.56
C LEU A 51 -43.00 -30.22 -21.76
N VAL A 52 -41.87 -30.36 -22.45
CA VAL A 52 -41.75 -31.23 -23.62
C VAL A 52 -40.41 -31.95 -23.62
N TYR A 53 -40.46 -33.28 -23.81
CA TYR A 53 -39.29 -34.11 -23.98
C TYR A 53 -38.90 -34.21 -25.45
N ASP A 54 -37.68 -33.79 -25.76
CA ASP A 54 -37.13 -33.92 -27.09
C ASP A 54 -36.46 -35.29 -27.24
N LYS A 55 -37.03 -36.15 -28.10
CA LYS A 55 -36.50 -37.50 -28.33
C LYS A 55 -35.14 -37.50 -29.03
N LYS A 56 -34.79 -36.45 -29.79
CA LYS A 56 -33.49 -36.34 -30.47
C LYS A 56 -32.40 -35.94 -29.49
N ASP A 57 -32.67 -34.90 -28.71
CA ASP A 57 -31.68 -34.34 -27.78
C ASP A 57 -31.62 -35.13 -26.45
N LYS A 58 -32.59 -36.03 -26.21
CA LYS A 58 -32.77 -36.78 -24.95
C LYS A 58 -32.82 -35.87 -23.72
N ILE A 59 -33.39 -34.69 -23.86
CA ILE A 59 -33.45 -33.63 -22.85
C ILE A 59 -34.90 -33.15 -22.70
N PHE A 60 -35.29 -32.85 -21.46
CA PHE A 60 -36.58 -32.26 -21.14
C PHE A 60 -36.50 -30.73 -21.17
N TYR A 61 -37.42 -30.08 -21.86
CA TYR A 61 -37.45 -28.64 -22.02
C TYR A 61 -38.72 -28.03 -21.44
N VAL A 62 -38.63 -26.77 -21.04
CA VAL A 62 -39.80 -25.93 -20.77
C VAL A 62 -39.93 -24.88 -21.88
N PHE A 63 -41.10 -24.81 -22.48
CA PHE A 63 -41.47 -23.81 -23.48
C PHE A 63 -42.30 -22.72 -22.80
N ASP A 64 -41.86 -21.48 -22.87
CA ASP A 64 -42.67 -20.36 -22.37
C ASP A 64 -43.89 -20.17 -23.27
N LYS A 65 -45.11 -20.29 -22.72
CA LYS A 65 -46.34 -20.19 -23.52
C LYS A 65 -46.59 -18.81 -24.11
N LYS A 66 -45.99 -17.75 -23.53
CA LYS A 66 -46.20 -16.37 -23.96
C LYS A 66 -45.20 -15.96 -25.06
N THR A 67 -43.97 -16.44 -25.01
CA THR A 67 -42.91 -16.10 -25.99
C THR A 67 -42.56 -17.24 -26.95
N ASN A 68 -43.05 -18.46 -26.71
CA ASN A 68 -42.68 -19.69 -27.43
C ASN A 68 -41.17 -20.03 -27.39
N GLU A 69 -40.40 -19.43 -26.49
CA GLU A 69 -38.97 -19.73 -26.34
C GLU A 69 -38.74 -21.03 -25.55
N LYS A 70 -37.74 -21.82 -25.98
CA LYS A 70 -37.39 -23.16 -25.44
C LYS A 70 -36.22 -23.05 -24.46
N PHE A 71 -36.38 -23.59 -23.25
CA PHE A 71 -35.34 -23.56 -22.21
C PHE A 71 -34.99 -24.97 -21.73
N SER A 72 -33.70 -25.29 -21.67
CA SER A 72 -33.19 -26.60 -21.22
C SER A 72 -33.17 -26.76 -19.70
N THR A 73 -33.37 -25.67 -18.96
CA THR A 73 -33.32 -25.63 -17.49
C THR A 73 -34.40 -24.71 -16.92
N PHE A 74 -34.99 -25.04 -15.77
CA PHE A 74 -35.93 -24.11 -15.12
C PHE A 74 -35.26 -22.79 -14.69
N ALA A 75 -33.98 -22.85 -14.31
CA ALA A 75 -33.22 -21.66 -13.95
C ALA A 75 -33.01 -20.70 -15.13
N SER A 76 -32.75 -21.24 -16.33
CA SER A 76 -32.62 -20.41 -17.54
C SER A 76 -33.94 -19.75 -17.92
N TRP A 77 -35.06 -20.46 -17.79
CA TRP A 77 -36.39 -19.88 -18.00
C TRP A 77 -36.67 -18.74 -17.01
N ILE A 78 -36.44 -18.94 -15.71
CA ILE A 78 -36.64 -17.89 -14.69
C ILE A 78 -35.73 -16.68 -14.93
N LYS A 79 -34.47 -16.91 -15.30
CA LYS A 79 -33.51 -15.83 -15.62
C LYS A 79 -33.95 -15.05 -16.86
N PHE A 80 -34.48 -15.72 -17.88
CA PHE A 80 -35.06 -15.06 -19.05
C PHE A 80 -36.24 -14.16 -18.66
N LEU A 81 -37.16 -14.67 -17.84
CA LEU A 81 -38.31 -13.91 -17.34
C LEU A 81 -37.90 -12.69 -16.49
N LYS A 82 -36.83 -12.83 -15.69
CA LYS A 82 -36.22 -11.73 -14.93
C LYS A 82 -35.62 -10.66 -15.86
N ASN A 83 -34.91 -11.07 -16.91
CA ASN A 83 -34.31 -10.15 -17.88
C ASN A 83 -35.37 -9.36 -18.67
N LYS A 84 -36.55 -9.96 -18.89
CA LYS A 84 -37.73 -9.26 -19.43
C LYS A 84 -38.43 -8.34 -18.42
N LYS A 85 -37.85 -8.15 -17.23
CA LYS A 85 -38.35 -7.31 -16.12
C LYS A 85 -39.75 -7.70 -15.62
N LEU A 86 -40.16 -8.97 -15.76
CA LEU A 86 -41.47 -9.44 -15.30
C LEU A 86 -41.55 -9.58 -13.78
N PHE A 87 -40.42 -9.76 -13.11
CA PHE A 87 -40.30 -9.75 -11.64
C PHE A 87 -38.89 -9.32 -11.20
N SER A 88 -38.74 -8.98 -9.92
CA SER A 88 -37.45 -8.64 -9.29
C SER A 88 -37.04 -9.64 -8.20
N GLY A 89 -35.73 -9.73 -7.97
CA GLY A 89 -35.10 -10.66 -7.01
C GLY A 89 -34.71 -12.01 -7.61
N GLU A 90 -33.97 -12.81 -6.83
CA GLU A 90 -33.67 -14.22 -7.14
C GLU A 90 -34.83 -15.11 -6.71
N ARG A 91 -35.20 -16.11 -7.54
CA ARG A 91 -36.31 -17.03 -7.26
C ARG A 91 -35.86 -18.47 -7.52
N SER A 92 -36.14 -19.35 -6.56
CA SER A 92 -35.82 -20.77 -6.69
C SER A 92 -36.90 -21.50 -7.49
N ALA A 93 -36.50 -22.22 -8.55
CA ALA A 93 -37.41 -23.02 -9.36
C ALA A 93 -38.19 -24.06 -8.54
N LEU A 94 -37.52 -24.73 -7.60
CA LEU A 94 -38.10 -25.76 -6.74
C LEU A 94 -39.30 -25.25 -5.92
N THR A 95 -39.26 -23.98 -5.50
CA THR A 95 -40.27 -23.40 -4.61
C THR A 95 -41.30 -22.54 -5.32
N THR A 96 -41.08 -22.18 -6.60
CA THR A 96 -41.91 -21.20 -7.33
C THR A 96 -42.61 -21.77 -8.56
N ILE A 97 -42.27 -23.01 -8.97
CA ILE A 97 -42.94 -23.71 -10.06
C ILE A 97 -43.95 -24.71 -9.50
N PHE A 98 -45.18 -24.61 -10.00
CA PHE A 98 -46.32 -25.43 -9.61
C PHE A 98 -46.91 -26.13 -10.83
N PHE A 99 -47.66 -27.21 -10.63
CA PHE A 99 -48.28 -27.98 -11.70
C PHE A 99 -49.76 -27.64 -11.92
N GLU A 100 -50.32 -26.77 -11.08
CA GLU A 100 -51.67 -26.24 -11.20
C GLU A 100 -51.64 -24.70 -11.08
N PRO A 101 -52.63 -23.98 -11.63
CA PRO A 101 -52.73 -22.52 -11.56
C PRO A 101 -53.16 -22.02 -10.16
N ASN A 102 -52.76 -22.72 -9.10
CA ASN A 102 -53.00 -22.36 -7.70
C ASN A 102 -51.73 -22.56 -6.87
N SER A 103 -51.29 -21.52 -6.17
CA SER A 103 -50.07 -21.54 -5.35
C SER A 103 -50.18 -22.33 -4.03
N SER A 104 -51.35 -22.90 -3.72
CA SER A 104 -51.53 -23.87 -2.63
C SER A 104 -51.43 -25.35 -3.07
N SER A 105 -51.25 -25.61 -4.37
CA SER A 105 -51.08 -26.96 -4.92
C SER A 105 -49.65 -27.49 -4.75
N PHE A 106 -49.42 -28.75 -5.15
CA PHE A 106 -48.10 -29.38 -5.11
C PHE A 106 -47.08 -28.61 -5.97
N ASN A 107 -46.04 -28.07 -5.34
CA ASN A 107 -44.91 -27.44 -6.03
C ASN A 107 -43.85 -28.46 -6.46
N LEU A 108 -42.92 -28.04 -7.33
CA LEU A 108 -41.85 -28.91 -7.83
C LEU A 108 -41.02 -29.57 -6.70
N ALA A 109 -40.76 -28.87 -5.60
CA ALA A 109 -40.04 -29.41 -4.44
C ALA A 109 -40.78 -30.56 -3.73
N SER A 110 -42.11 -30.55 -3.74
CA SER A 110 -42.92 -31.61 -3.13
C SER A 110 -42.79 -32.95 -3.87
N LEU A 111 -42.55 -32.92 -5.17
CA LEU A 111 -42.33 -34.11 -6.01
C LEU A 111 -40.90 -34.68 -5.85
N LEU A 112 -39.89 -33.81 -5.70
CA LEU A 112 -38.46 -34.16 -5.71
C LEU A 112 -37.87 -34.52 -4.31
N ARG A 113 -38.71 -34.80 -3.31
CA ARG A 113 -38.38 -35.23 -1.92
C ARG A 113 -37.24 -34.44 -1.24
N THR A 114 -37.55 -33.21 -0.83
CA THR A 114 -36.85 -32.51 0.27
C THR A 114 -37.85 -32.07 1.34
N LYS A 115 -37.49 -32.18 2.63
CA LYS A 115 -38.33 -31.79 3.79
C LYS A 115 -39.00 -30.43 3.54
N GLN A 116 -40.33 -30.39 3.61
CA GLN A 116 -41.12 -29.23 3.22
C GLN A 116 -40.96 -28.05 4.20
N ILE A 117 -40.73 -26.86 3.66
CA ILE A 117 -41.12 -25.59 4.27
C ILE A 117 -42.04 -24.92 3.24
N PRO A 118 -43.35 -24.74 3.51
CA PRO A 118 -44.22 -24.05 2.58
C PRO A 118 -43.73 -22.61 2.38
N TYR A 119 -43.56 -22.20 1.11
CA TYR A 119 -43.08 -20.86 0.76
C TYR A 119 -44.04 -19.76 1.24
N TRP A 120 -45.33 -20.10 1.41
CA TRP A 120 -46.34 -19.24 1.99
C TRP A 120 -46.87 -19.87 3.29
N LYS A 121 -46.61 -19.23 4.44
CA LYS A 121 -47.27 -19.55 5.71
C LYS A 121 -48.74 -19.07 5.63
N ASN A 122 -49.69 -19.96 5.92
CA ASN A 122 -51.09 -19.57 6.10
C ASN A 122 -51.23 -18.86 7.45
N TYR A 123 -51.38 -17.55 7.43
CA TYR A 123 -51.63 -16.75 8.64
C TYR A 123 -53.13 -16.48 8.73
N ASN A 124 -53.84 -17.23 9.57
CA ASN A 124 -55.06 -16.69 10.17
C ASN A 124 -54.61 -15.56 11.09
N SER A 125 -55.08 -14.35 10.86
CA SER A 125 -54.69 -13.15 11.63
C SER A 125 -55.05 -13.34 13.09
N THR A 126 -54.05 -13.43 13.97
CA THR A 126 -54.26 -13.56 15.42
C THR A 126 -54.72 -12.22 16.00
N SER A 127 -55.87 -12.23 16.70
CA SER A 127 -56.45 -11.01 17.27
C SER A 127 -55.79 -10.64 18.62
N ILE A 128 -55.90 -9.37 19.01
CA ILE A 128 -55.45 -8.89 20.32
C ILE A 128 -56.15 -9.67 21.45
N ALA A 129 -57.44 -10.00 21.28
CA ALA A 129 -58.20 -10.77 22.25
C ALA A 129 -57.65 -12.19 22.47
N GLU A 130 -57.25 -12.88 21.40
CA GLU A 130 -56.64 -14.22 21.47
C GLU A 130 -55.30 -14.21 22.21
N VAL A 131 -54.45 -13.22 21.94
CA VAL A 131 -53.15 -13.07 22.62
C VAL A 131 -53.34 -12.67 24.08
N THR A 132 -54.25 -11.76 24.38
CA THR A 132 -54.57 -11.38 25.76
C THR A 132 -55.12 -12.57 26.54
N SER A 133 -55.99 -13.40 25.93
CA SER A 133 -56.48 -14.63 26.53
C SER A 133 -55.34 -15.63 26.77
N LEU A 134 -54.45 -15.84 25.81
CA LEU A 134 -53.27 -16.70 25.96
C LEU A 134 -52.42 -16.27 27.16
N ILE A 135 -52.13 -14.97 27.32
CA ILE A 135 -51.31 -14.48 28.44
C ILE A 135 -52.05 -14.66 29.78
N LYS A 136 -53.37 -14.41 29.82
CA LYS A 136 -54.20 -14.68 31.01
C LYS A 136 -54.21 -16.18 31.38
N THR A 137 -54.25 -17.07 30.40
CA THR A 137 -54.12 -18.52 30.61
C THR A 137 -52.73 -18.90 31.12
N LEU A 138 -51.66 -18.29 30.59
CA LEU A 138 -50.28 -18.52 31.07
C LEU A 138 -50.09 -18.06 32.53
N MET A 139 -50.77 -16.98 32.95
CA MET A 139 -50.76 -16.50 34.34
C MET A 139 -51.47 -17.43 35.32
N THR A 140 -52.49 -18.17 34.87
CA THR A 140 -53.35 -19.02 35.73
C THR A 140 -52.91 -20.48 35.78
N SER A 141 -52.27 -21.01 34.73
CA SER A 141 -52.02 -22.46 34.57
C SER A 141 -50.60 -22.93 34.88
N ASN A 142 -49.60 -22.04 34.94
CA ASN A 142 -48.19 -22.43 35.02
C ASN A 142 -47.50 -21.78 36.23
N GLN A 143 -47.06 -22.59 37.20
CA GLN A 143 -46.25 -22.15 38.36
C GLN A 143 -44.94 -21.41 37.96
N LYS A 144 -44.51 -21.51 36.70
CA LYS A 144 -43.31 -20.86 36.13
C LYS A 144 -43.49 -19.37 35.77
N PHE A 145 -44.71 -18.82 35.84
CA PHE A 145 -45.00 -17.42 35.46
C PHE A 145 -45.44 -16.54 36.65
N PHE A 146 -44.93 -16.81 37.85
CA PHE A 146 -45.09 -15.93 39.01
C PHE A 146 -44.42 -14.57 38.72
N GLY A 147 -45.16 -13.47 38.78
CA GLY A 147 -44.62 -12.12 38.55
C GLY A 147 -44.74 -11.56 37.11
N ILE A 148 -45.74 -11.99 36.33
CA ILE A 148 -46.10 -11.34 35.06
C ILE A 148 -47.22 -10.31 35.28
N GLY A 149 -47.04 -9.10 34.74
CA GLY A 149 -48.08 -8.08 34.59
C GLY A 149 -48.49 -7.90 33.14
N ILE A 150 -49.78 -7.67 32.89
CA ILE A 150 -50.32 -7.32 31.56
C ILE A 150 -50.80 -5.88 31.61
N ARG A 151 -50.50 -5.10 30.57
CA ARG A 151 -51.09 -3.79 30.32
C ARG A 151 -51.63 -3.73 28.89
N GLU A 152 -52.82 -3.17 28.74
CA GLU A 152 -53.35 -2.84 27.42
C GLU A 152 -52.70 -1.55 26.92
N ILE A 153 -52.29 -1.54 25.66
CA ILE A 153 -51.74 -0.36 24.98
C ILE A 153 -52.47 -0.18 23.65
N ILE A 154 -52.48 1.04 23.12
CA ILE A 154 -53.16 1.33 21.85
C ILE A 154 -52.60 0.42 20.76
N ASN A 155 -53.46 -0.39 20.16
CA ASN A 155 -53.11 -1.41 19.18
C ASN A 155 -52.03 -2.40 19.68
N GLY A 156 -52.08 -2.83 20.94
CA GLY A 156 -51.14 -3.84 21.43
C GLY A 156 -51.30 -4.29 22.88
N VAL A 157 -50.36 -5.13 23.31
CA VAL A 157 -50.30 -5.68 24.67
C VAL A 157 -48.88 -5.54 25.21
N GLY A 158 -48.75 -4.96 26.40
CA GLY A 158 -47.50 -4.94 27.17
C GLY A 158 -47.47 -6.06 28.21
N VAL A 159 -46.34 -6.76 28.31
CA VAL A 159 -46.09 -7.86 29.24
C VAL A 159 -44.83 -7.54 30.04
N THR A 160 -45.00 -7.30 31.33
CA THR A 160 -43.89 -6.99 32.27
C THR A 160 -43.52 -8.21 33.09
N PHE A 161 -42.23 -8.46 33.25
CA PHE A 161 -41.68 -9.54 34.06
C PHE A 161 -40.96 -8.95 35.28
N PHE A 162 -41.38 -9.34 36.49
CA PHE A 162 -40.86 -8.88 37.77
C PHE A 162 -40.01 -9.97 38.46
N GLU A 163 -38.99 -9.57 39.22
CA GLU A 163 -38.26 -10.43 40.16
C GLU A 163 -38.92 -10.39 41.55
N ASN A 164 -38.54 -11.30 42.46
CA ASN A 164 -39.06 -11.47 43.83
C ASN A 164 -39.13 -10.18 44.70
N GLU A 165 -38.51 -9.07 44.29
CA GLU A 165 -38.55 -7.75 44.96
C GLU A 165 -39.34 -6.66 44.17
N GLN A 166 -40.21 -7.01 43.21
CA GLN A 166 -41.00 -6.07 42.39
C GLN A 166 -40.21 -5.09 41.52
N LYS A 167 -38.89 -5.27 41.33
CA LYS A 167 -38.11 -4.51 40.35
C LYS A 167 -38.41 -5.01 38.93
N LEU A 168 -38.71 -4.07 38.03
CA LEU A 168 -38.97 -4.35 36.62
C LEU A 168 -37.69 -4.83 35.94
N GLU A 169 -37.69 -6.09 35.48
CA GLU A 169 -36.50 -6.74 34.90
C GLU A 169 -36.55 -6.68 33.36
N LYS A 170 -37.71 -7.06 32.79
CA LYS A 170 -37.95 -7.17 31.35
C LYS A 170 -39.36 -6.66 31.04
N ASP A 171 -39.50 -5.94 29.93
CA ASP A 171 -40.75 -5.38 29.47
C ASP A 171 -40.90 -5.63 27.98
N LEU A 172 -41.81 -6.55 27.63
CA LEU A 172 -42.11 -6.96 26.26
C LEU A 172 -43.38 -6.27 25.79
N ILE A 173 -43.28 -5.51 24.71
CA ILE A 173 -44.39 -4.83 24.07
C ILE A 173 -44.67 -5.52 22.73
N ILE A 174 -45.92 -5.95 22.56
CA ILE A 174 -46.43 -6.58 21.34
C ILE A 174 -47.37 -5.57 20.67
N LYS A 175 -47.00 -5.01 19.51
CA LYS A 175 -47.80 -4.00 18.79
C LYS A 175 -48.35 -4.57 17.49
N TRP A 176 -49.59 -4.23 17.19
CA TRP A 176 -50.30 -4.53 15.95
C TRP A 176 -50.25 -3.32 15.01
N GLN A 177 -49.93 -3.61 13.76
CA GLN A 177 -50.00 -2.72 12.61
C GLN A 177 -50.85 -3.43 11.57
N ASN A 178 -52.18 -3.29 11.68
CA ASN A 178 -53.16 -4.10 10.94
C ASN A 178 -52.97 -5.61 11.24
N ASP A 179 -52.72 -6.43 10.22
CA ASP A 179 -52.46 -7.88 10.36
C ASP A 179 -51.03 -8.22 10.82
N LEU A 180 -50.14 -7.23 10.95
CA LEU A 180 -48.73 -7.44 11.27
C LEU A 180 -48.48 -7.16 12.75
N ILE A 181 -47.69 -7.99 13.39
CA ILE A 181 -47.31 -7.85 14.78
C ILE A 181 -45.85 -7.40 14.82
N SER A 182 -45.41 -6.64 15.82
CA SER A 182 -44.01 -6.30 16.09
C SER A 182 -43.71 -6.47 17.59
N TYR A 183 -42.45 -6.75 17.92
CA TYR A 183 -42.00 -6.86 19.31
C TYR A 183 -41.02 -5.75 19.64
N GLU A 184 -41.18 -5.16 20.81
CA GLU A 184 -40.19 -4.31 21.45
C GLU A 184 -39.89 -4.91 22.82
N LEU A 185 -38.62 -5.12 23.15
CA LEU A 185 -38.23 -5.63 24.46
C LEU A 185 -37.25 -4.68 25.12
N CYS A 186 -37.59 -4.25 26.32
CA CYS A 186 -36.73 -3.45 27.18
C CYS A 186 -36.26 -4.29 28.37
N VAL A 187 -34.95 -4.41 28.55
CA VAL A 187 -34.33 -5.11 29.69
C VAL A 187 -33.52 -4.11 30.48
N LEU A 188 -33.87 -3.89 31.76
CA LEU A 188 -33.24 -2.88 32.63
C LEU A 188 -33.16 -1.48 31.98
N GLY A 189 -34.24 -1.06 31.32
CA GLY A 189 -34.33 0.24 30.64
C GLY A 189 -33.55 0.35 29.32
N LYS A 190 -33.00 -0.76 28.81
CA LYS A 190 -32.31 -0.80 27.51
C LYS A 190 -33.09 -1.63 26.49
N GLY A 191 -33.26 -1.08 25.29
CA GLY A 191 -33.85 -1.80 24.16
C GLY A 191 -32.96 -2.97 23.72
N VAL A 192 -33.58 -4.14 23.58
CA VAL A 192 -32.97 -5.35 23.02
C VAL A 192 -33.24 -5.36 21.52
N LYS A 193 -32.20 -5.59 20.71
CA LYS A 193 -32.31 -5.58 19.24
C LYS A 193 -32.91 -6.86 18.65
N GLU A 194 -32.82 -7.97 19.38
CA GLU A 194 -33.21 -9.29 18.88
C GLU A 194 -33.71 -10.18 20.03
N ILE A 195 -34.82 -10.89 19.81
CA ILE A 195 -35.45 -11.81 20.75
C ILE A 195 -35.51 -13.18 20.06
N ASN A 196 -34.71 -14.15 20.50
CA ASN A 196 -34.74 -15.51 19.96
C ASN A 196 -34.71 -15.62 18.42
N GLY A 197 -33.84 -14.85 17.73
CA GLY A 197 -33.79 -14.82 16.27
C GLY A 197 -34.71 -13.78 15.62
N ILE A 198 -35.56 -13.08 16.40
CA ILE A 198 -36.54 -12.12 15.90
C ILE A 198 -36.05 -10.70 16.16
N THR A 199 -35.79 -9.93 15.11
CA THR A 199 -35.42 -8.51 15.22
C THR A 199 -36.58 -7.69 15.80
N THR A 200 -36.30 -6.87 16.81
CA THR A 200 -37.29 -6.00 17.44
C THR A 200 -37.64 -4.81 16.54
N GLY A 201 -38.87 -4.29 16.67
CA GLY A 201 -39.40 -3.18 15.87
C GLY A 201 -39.87 -3.57 14.46
N ILE A 202 -39.61 -4.80 13.98
CA ILE A 202 -40.06 -5.25 12.65
C ILE A 202 -41.46 -5.87 12.74
N ALA A 203 -42.40 -5.30 11.97
CA ALA A 203 -43.76 -5.78 11.85
C ALA A 203 -43.88 -6.90 10.80
N ILE A 204 -44.27 -8.11 11.23
CA ILE A 204 -44.51 -9.29 10.37
C ILE A 204 -45.74 -10.05 10.85
N LYS A 205 -46.39 -10.83 9.97
CA LYS A 205 -47.46 -11.74 10.40
C LYS A 205 -46.86 -12.78 11.35
N ARG A 206 -47.51 -13.01 12.49
CA ARG A 206 -47.12 -14.02 13.49
C ARG A 206 -48.34 -14.83 13.91
N THR A 207 -48.12 -16.10 14.21
CA THR A 207 -49.14 -17.01 14.74
C THR A 207 -49.18 -16.97 16.26
N LEU A 208 -50.30 -17.38 16.86
CA LEU A 208 -50.45 -17.48 18.32
C LEU A 208 -49.36 -18.36 18.98
N SER A 209 -48.92 -19.43 18.29
CA SER A 209 -47.84 -20.30 18.77
C SER A 209 -46.49 -19.59 18.81
N GLU A 210 -46.14 -18.84 17.76
CA GLU A 210 -44.89 -18.05 17.72
C GLU A 210 -44.86 -16.97 18.81
N ILE A 211 -46.03 -16.37 19.11
CA ILE A 211 -46.18 -15.41 20.21
C ILE A 211 -45.98 -16.09 21.57
N ASN A 212 -46.56 -17.28 21.78
CA ASN A 212 -46.39 -18.06 23.00
C ASN A 212 -44.92 -18.43 23.25
N GLU A 213 -44.22 -18.92 22.22
CA GLU A 213 -42.79 -19.27 22.31
C GLU A 213 -41.93 -18.06 22.64
N THR A 214 -42.25 -16.89 22.07
CA THR A 214 -41.53 -15.64 22.34
C THR A 214 -41.71 -15.21 23.80
N ILE A 215 -42.94 -15.27 24.34
CA ILE A 215 -43.23 -14.95 25.75
C ILE A 215 -42.50 -15.92 26.69
N HIS A 216 -42.52 -17.21 26.37
CA HIS A 216 -41.83 -18.23 27.16
C HIS A 216 -40.30 -18.04 27.15
N TYR A 217 -39.73 -17.66 26.00
CA TYR A 217 -38.31 -17.36 25.89
C TYR A 217 -37.91 -16.16 26.77
N VAL A 218 -38.64 -15.05 26.71
CA VAL A 218 -38.34 -13.84 27.49
C VAL A 218 -38.46 -14.12 29.00
N SER A 219 -39.46 -14.90 29.41
CA SER A 219 -39.62 -15.33 30.80
C SER A 219 -38.42 -16.13 31.30
N THR A 220 -37.99 -17.14 30.54
CA THR A 220 -36.94 -18.08 30.95
C THR A 220 -35.51 -17.59 30.77
N ALA A 221 -35.26 -16.61 29.91
CA ALA A 221 -33.91 -16.09 29.67
C ALA A 221 -33.38 -15.28 30.88
N LYS A 222 -32.17 -15.58 31.34
CA LYS A 222 -31.47 -14.81 32.39
C LYS A 222 -30.85 -13.53 31.81
N ILE A 223 -30.57 -12.55 32.67
CA ILE A 223 -29.80 -11.36 32.28
C ILE A 223 -28.29 -11.62 32.40
N CYS A 224 -27.54 -11.24 31.37
CA CYS A 224 -26.08 -11.33 31.35
C CYS A 224 -25.46 -10.45 32.45
N ILE A 225 -24.74 -11.06 33.40
CA ILE A 225 -24.12 -10.35 34.52
C ILE A 225 -22.93 -9.47 34.09
N GLY A 226 -22.30 -9.77 32.95
CA GLY A 226 -21.09 -9.08 32.49
C GLY A 226 -19.81 -9.61 33.15
N GLN A 227 -18.67 -9.03 32.81
CA GLN A 227 -17.37 -9.53 33.27
C GLN A 227 -17.00 -8.93 34.62
N LYS A 228 -16.89 -9.77 35.66
CA LYS A 228 -16.45 -9.36 37.00
C LYS A 228 -15.04 -8.77 36.97
N THR A 229 -14.83 -7.73 37.77
CA THR A 229 -13.58 -6.96 37.82
C THR A 229 -12.57 -7.44 38.86
N LYS A 230 -12.99 -8.34 39.76
CA LYS A 230 -12.13 -9.00 40.76
C LYS A 230 -10.95 -9.69 40.05
N GLY A 231 -9.72 -9.28 40.36
CA GLY A 231 -8.47 -9.72 39.72
C GLY A 231 -7.96 -8.84 38.57
N PHE A 232 -8.67 -7.75 38.21
CA PHE A 232 -8.32 -6.78 37.17
C PHE A 232 -8.27 -5.32 37.68
N GLU A 233 -8.02 -5.11 38.97
CA GLU A 233 -8.02 -3.82 39.66
C GLU A 233 -7.05 -2.82 39.00
N GLN A 234 -5.87 -3.31 38.60
CA GLN A 234 -4.86 -2.51 37.89
C GLN A 234 -5.35 -2.04 36.51
N VAL A 235 -6.18 -2.83 35.81
CA VAL A 235 -6.76 -2.47 34.52
C VAL A 235 -7.75 -1.32 34.68
N ILE A 236 -8.56 -1.36 35.74
CA ILE A 236 -9.50 -0.27 36.09
C ILE A 236 -8.72 1.02 36.37
N LYS A 237 -7.66 0.95 37.18
CA LYS A 237 -6.82 2.13 37.49
C LYS A 237 -6.22 2.76 36.22
N LEU A 238 -5.82 1.93 35.26
CA LEU A 238 -5.16 2.38 34.03
C LEU A 238 -6.15 2.88 32.96
N ARG A 239 -7.33 2.27 32.84
CA ARG A 239 -8.26 2.52 31.72
C ARG A 239 -9.54 3.25 32.14
N GLY A 240 -9.88 3.30 33.42
CA GLY A 240 -11.07 3.98 33.94
C GLY A 240 -12.38 3.30 33.52
N ILE A 241 -13.47 4.07 33.43
CA ILE A 241 -14.83 3.58 33.20
C ILE A 241 -15.03 2.98 31.80
N HIS A 242 -14.24 3.41 30.83
CA HIS A 242 -14.41 3.07 29.41
C HIS A 242 -13.22 2.30 28.87
N LEU A 243 -13.48 1.12 28.29
CA LEU A 243 -12.50 0.42 27.47
C LEU A 243 -12.72 0.83 26.02
N VAL A 244 -11.73 1.46 25.40
CA VAL A 244 -11.82 2.05 24.07
C VAL A 244 -11.03 1.28 23.01
N ARG A 245 -11.49 1.34 21.76
CA ARG A 245 -10.81 0.72 20.62
C ARG A 245 -9.61 1.57 20.17
N ASN A 246 -8.56 0.92 19.68
CA ASN A 246 -7.41 1.62 19.08
C ASN A 246 -7.78 2.28 17.73
N GLN A 247 -8.72 1.69 16.99
CA GLN A 247 -9.25 2.27 15.76
C GLN A 247 -10.10 3.49 16.10
N LYS A 248 -9.94 4.55 15.30
CA LYS A 248 -10.74 5.77 15.40
C LYS A 248 -11.91 5.69 14.44
N ASN A 249 -13.02 6.31 14.83
CA ASN A 249 -14.16 6.50 13.92
C ASN A 249 -13.89 7.64 12.92
N SER A 250 -14.85 7.90 12.04
CA SER A 250 -14.83 9.00 11.06
C SER A 250 -14.49 10.36 11.68
N ASP A 251 -14.89 10.56 12.94
CA ASP A 251 -14.71 11.80 13.69
C ASP A 251 -13.38 11.84 14.46
N ASN A 252 -12.47 10.90 14.17
CA ASN A 252 -11.15 10.79 14.78
C ASN A 252 -11.18 10.54 16.30
N THR A 253 -12.30 10.01 16.83
CA THR A 253 -12.50 9.68 18.25
C THR A 253 -12.42 8.18 18.50
N HIS A 254 -11.96 7.80 19.70
CA HIS A 254 -11.89 6.40 20.11
C HIS A 254 -13.19 5.97 20.77
N GLU A 255 -13.92 5.05 20.13
CA GLU A 255 -15.20 4.58 20.66
C GLU A 255 -15.00 3.58 21.81
N PRO A 256 -15.78 3.72 22.90
CA PRO A 256 -15.83 2.69 23.93
C PRO A 256 -16.43 1.41 23.33
N PHE A 257 -15.87 0.26 23.65
CA PHE A 257 -16.47 -1.04 23.33
C PHE A 257 -16.98 -1.78 24.58
N ALA A 258 -16.53 -1.36 25.77
CA ALA A 258 -17.08 -1.82 27.04
C ALA A 258 -17.11 -0.71 28.09
N ILE A 259 -18.13 -0.77 28.95
CA ILE A 259 -18.43 0.23 29.97
C ILE A 259 -18.50 -0.47 31.33
N LEU A 260 -17.87 0.15 32.32
CA LEU A 260 -17.93 -0.29 33.71
C LEU A 260 -19.31 0.05 34.31
N LYS A 261 -20.00 -0.97 34.80
CA LYS A 261 -21.27 -0.84 35.53
C LYS A 261 -21.03 -1.03 37.03
N ASN A 262 -21.85 -0.34 37.83
CA ASN A 262 -21.81 -0.39 39.29
C ASN A 262 -20.43 0.00 39.84
N HIS A 263 -19.92 1.13 39.35
CA HIS A 263 -18.62 1.67 39.76
C HIS A 263 -18.60 1.87 41.28
N ASN A 264 -17.53 1.41 41.96
CA ASN A 264 -17.38 1.43 43.42
C ASN A 264 -18.37 0.56 44.22
N GLN A 265 -19.06 -0.40 43.59
CA GLN A 265 -19.93 -1.37 44.27
C GLN A 265 -19.36 -2.80 44.19
N TYR A 266 -19.77 -3.69 45.09
CA TYR A 266 -19.27 -5.07 45.17
C TYR A 266 -19.56 -5.91 43.90
N ASN A 267 -20.57 -5.52 43.13
CA ASN A 267 -20.99 -6.13 41.87
C ASN A 267 -20.45 -5.38 40.63
N GLN A 268 -19.32 -4.68 40.77
CA GLN A 268 -18.65 -3.95 39.69
C GLN A 268 -18.26 -4.89 38.53
N THR A 269 -18.82 -4.63 37.35
CA THR A 269 -18.64 -5.48 36.16
C THR A 269 -18.42 -4.63 34.91
N TYR A 270 -17.51 -5.04 34.04
CA TYR A 270 -17.48 -4.48 32.68
C TYR A 270 -18.49 -5.20 31.80
N ARG A 271 -19.31 -4.42 31.10
CA ARG A 271 -20.24 -4.94 30.09
C ARG A 271 -19.91 -4.35 28.74
N ARG A 272 -19.84 -5.20 27.71
CA ARG A 272 -19.68 -4.70 26.34
C ARG A 272 -20.93 -3.94 25.88
N ILE A 273 -20.74 -3.03 24.95
CA ILE A 273 -21.85 -2.25 24.37
C ILE A 273 -22.76 -3.17 23.54
N ASP A 274 -22.20 -4.16 22.86
CA ASP A 274 -22.89 -5.19 22.07
C ASP A 274 -23.24 -6.45 22.88
N CYS A 275 -23.51 -6.29 24.18
CA CYS A 275 -23.99 -7.38 25.03
C CYS A 275 -25.39 -7.84 24.58
N TYR A 276 -25.62 -9.14 24.46
CA TYR A 276 -26.93 -9.69 24.09
C TYR A 276 -28.02 -9.50 25.15
N LEU A 277 -27.63 -9.11 26.38
CA LEU A 277 -28.48 -8.88 27.55
C LEU A 277 -29.23 -10.13 28.04
N LEU A 278 -29.87 -10.91 27.17
CA LEU A 278 -30.53 -12.17 27.48
C LEU A 278 -29.64 -13.37 27.19
N VAL A 279 -29.64 -14.36 28.10
CA VAL A 279 -28.85 -15.59 28.01
C VAL A 279 -29.65 -16.78 28.55
N THR A 280 -29.62 -17.92 27.86
CA THR A 280 -30.46 -19.09 28.19
C THR A 280 -29.71 -20.23 28.89
N LYS A 281 -28.38 -20.31 28.73
CA LYS A 281 -27.55 -21.42 29.27
C LYS A 281 -26.45 -20.99 30.23
N THR A 282 -25.90 -19.79 30.07
CA THR A 282 -24.79 -19.25 30.85
C THR A 282 -25.19 -17.93 31.51
N ASP A 283 -24.53 -17.53 32.59
CA ASP A 283 -24.81 -16.22 33.21
C ASP A 283 -24.12 -15.05 32.44
N ILE A 284 -23.23 -15.35 31.49
CA ILE A 284 -22.45 -14.38 30.69
C ILE A 284 -22.64 -14.70 29.20
N CYS A 285 -22.95 -13.67 28.39
CA CYS A 285 -23.06 -13.82 26.93
C CYS A 285 -21.68 -13.93 26.27
N GLU A 286 -21.64 -14.51 25.06
CA GLU A 286 -20.40 -14.75 24.31
C GLU A 286 -19.55 -13.48 24.12
N ASN A 287 -20.20 -12.34 23.84
CA ASN A 287 -19.50 -11.05 23.67
C ASN A 287 -18.82 -10.62 24.98
N CYS A 288 -19.53 -10.68 26.10
CA CYS A 288 -18.95 -10.37 27.42
C CYS A 288 -17.90 -11.40 27.85
N GLN A 289 -17.97 -12.65 27.39
CA GLN A 289 -16.93 -13.65 27.63
C GLN A 289 -15.61 -13.29 26.95
N LYS A 290 -15.65 -12.84 25.69
CA LYS A 290 -14.47 -12.34 24.94
C LYS A 290 -13.79 -11.15 25.62
N LEU A 291 -14.51 -10.42 26.46
CA LEU A 291 -13.95 -9.31 27.23
C LEU A 291 -12.91 -9.78 28.25
N LYS A 292 -13.08 -10.99 28.82
CA LYS A 292 -12.14 -11.56 29.79
C LYS A 292 -10.73 -11.68 29.23
N ASP A 293 -10.57 -12.19 28.01
CA ASP A 293 -9.26 -12.33 27.35
C ASP A 293 -8.61 -10.97 27.09
N THR A 294 -9.42 -9.97 26.79
CA THR A 294 -8.96 -8.60 26.59
C THR A 294 -8.43 -8.01 27.90
N LEU A 295 -9.14 -8.21 29.01
CA LEU A 295 -8.68 -7.78 30.34
C LEU A 295 -7.37 -8.49 30.74
N ILE A 296 -7.23 -9.79 30.46
CA ILE A 296 -6.00 -10.56 30.69
C ILE A 296 -4.84 -9.99 29.87
N LYS A 297 -5.04 -9.72 28.58
CA LYS A 297 -4.01 -9.12 27.71
C LYS A 297 -3.58 -7.75 28.22
N ILE A 298 -4.51 -6.91 28.68
CA ILE A 298 -4.18 -5.60 29.25
C ILE A 298 -3.40 -5.75 30.55
N LYS A 299 -3.79 -6.68 31.44
CA LYS A 299 -3.05 -6.96 32.68
C LYS A 299 -1.62 -7.42 32.39
N ASN A 300 -1.44 -8.41 31.53
CA ASN A 300 -0.12 -9.00 31.22
C ASN A 300 0.85 -8.01 30.56
N ARG A 301 0.35 -7.15 29.66
CA ARG A 301 1.16 -6.09 29.03
C ARG A 301 1.74 -5.10 30.04
N ASN A 302 1.06 -4.90 31.17
CA ASN A 302 1.47 -3.95 32.20
C ASN A 302 2.26 -4.61 33.36
N GLN A 303 2.39 -5.95 33.37
CA GLN A 303 3.21 -6.67 34.35
C GLN A 303 4.64 -6.94 33.85
N LYS A 304 4.88 -7.00 32.53
CA LYS A 304 6.24 -7.13 31.97
C LYS A 304 6.94 -5.75 31.93
N ASN A 305 7.57 -5.39 33.06
CA ASN A 305 8.43 -4.22 33.17
C ASN A 305 9.77 -4.44 32.45
N ALA A 306 9.85 -4.06 31.17
CA ALA A 306 11.09 -3.63 30.52
C ALA A 306 10.71 -2.79 29.29
N LEU A 307 11.09 -1.50 29.30
CA LEU A 307 10.77 -0.42 28.34
C LEU A 307 9.48 0.38 28.65
N PRO A 308 9.52 1.73 28.53
CA PRO A 308 8.35 2.57 28.72
C PRO A 308 7.39 2.38 27.54
N VAL A 309 6.49 1.42 27.66
CA VAL A 309 5.44 1.17 26.67
C VAL A 309 4.54 2.41 26.57
N LYS A 310 4.34 2.94 25.35
CA LYS A 310 3.34 3.98 25.07
C LYS A 310 1.96 3.47 25.49
N VAL A 311 1.48 3.91 26.65
CA VAL A 311 0.10 3.68 27.09
C VAL A 311 -0.81 4.59 26.26
N VAL A 312 -1.34 4.06 25.16
CA VAL A 312 -2.12 4.83 24.17
C VAL A 312 -3.41 5.42 24.76
N HIS A 313 -3.98 4.81 25.81
CA HIS A 313 -5.18 5.33 26.48
C HIS A 313 -5.07 5.16 27.99
N ALA A 314 -4.58 6.19 28.68
CA ALA A 314 -4.50 6.22 30.15
C ALA A 314 -5.71 6.96 30.72
N SER A 315 -6.10 6.61 31.95
CA SER A 315 -7.15 7.32 32.69
C SER A 315 -6.79 8.80 32.88
N GLN A 316 -7.82 9.64 33.04
CA GLN A 316 -7.68 11.09 33.20
C GLN A 316 -6.78 11.46 34.39
N GLU A 317 -6.85 10.70 35.48
CA GLU A 317 -5.97 10.88 36.65
C GLU A 317 -4.50 10.63 36.32
N VAL A 318 -4.20 9.57 35.57
CA VAL A 318 -2.83 9.23 35.16
C VAL A 318 -2.30 10.27 34.18
N LEU A 319 -3.14 10.73 33.25
CA LEU A 319 -2.78 11.75 32.27
C LEU A 319 -2.49 13.09 32.96
N ALA A 320 -3.33 13.51 33.91
CA ALA A 320 -3.14 14.74 34.68
C ALA A 320 -1.79 14.74 35.44
N LYS A 321 -1.47 13.63 36.12
CA LYS A 321 -0.17 13.47 36.80
C LYS A 321 1.01 13.52 35.83
N LYS A 322 0.88 12.89 34.65
CA LYS A 322 1.94 12.88 33.62
C LYS A 322 2.16 14.27 33.01
N ILE A 323 1.08 15.00 32.73
CA ILE A 323 1.12 16.37 32.23
C ILE A 323 1.77 17.29 33.27
N GLN A 324 1.42 17.16 34.55
CA GLN A 324 2.03 17.97 35.60
C GLN A 324 3.56 17.73 35.72
N LEU A 325 3.98 16.47 35.64
CA LEU A 325 5.41 16.09 35.60
C LEU A 325 6.13 16.63 34.36
N GLN A 326 5.50 16.54 33.18
CA GLN A 326 6.06 17.08 31.94
C GLN A 326 6.14 18.60 31.95
N ARG A 327 5.12 19.30 32.46
CA ARG A 327 5.11 20.75 32.63
C ARG A 327 6.26 21.22 33.54
N LYS A 328 6.52 20.51 34.65
CA LYS A 328 7.69 20.77 35.50
C LYS A 328 9.01 20.60 34.76
N LYS A 329 9.17 19.53 33.96
CA LYS A 329 10.38 19.32 33.14
C LYS A 329 10.56 20.40 32.06
N ILE A 330 9.47 20.83 31.41
CA ILE A 330 9.49 21.89 30.40
C ILE A 330 9.87 23.22 31.06
N ALA A 331 9.29 23.55 32.21
CA ALA A 331 9.64 24.77 32.95
C ALA A 331 11.15 24.82 33.29
N ASN A 332 11.69 23.73 33.85
CA ASN A 332 13.14 23.66 34.14
C ASN A 332 14.00 23.78 32.88
N LYS A 333 13.63 23.10 31.79
CA LYS A 333 14.37 23.20 30.51
C LYS A 333 14.30 24.59 29.90
N ASN A 334 13.13 25.24 29.96
CA ASN A 334 12.96 26.60 29.46
C ASN A 334 13.78 27.60 30.27
N GLN A 335 13.89 27.39 31.58
CA GLN A 335 14.74 28.21 32.45
C GLN A 335 16.23 28.04 32.08
N ILE A 336 16.69 26.81 31.84
CA ILE A 336 18.05 26.54 31.34
C ILE A 336 18.28 27.20 29.97
N ILE A 337 17.32 27.11 29.05
CA ILE A 337 17.40 27.74 27.72
C ILE A 337 17.49 29.27 27.86
N HIS A 338 16.71 29.87 28.78
CA HIS A 338 16.75 31.30 29.05
C HIS A 338 18.14 31.71 29.55
N THR A 339 18.66 31.03 30.57
CA THR A 339 20.01 31.30 31.09
C THR A 339 21.11 31.11 30.05
N LEU A 340 20.97 30.12 29.15
CA LEU A 340 21.92 29.90 28.06
C LEU A 340 21.80 30.98 26.98
N ARG A 341 20.59 31.46 26.67
CA ARG A 341 20.39 32.59 25.76
C ARG A 341 20.99 33.86 26.34
N ASP A 342 20.76 34.15 27.61
CA ASP A 342 21.32 35.34 28.26
C ASP A 342 22.86 35.30 28.22
N LYS A 343 23.46 34.13 28.51
CA LYS A 343 24.93 33.96 28.41
C LYS A 343 25.47 34.03 26.99
N LEU A 344 24.71 33.57 25.99
CA LEU A 344 25.07 33.68 24.58
C LEU A 344 24.95 35.12 24.10
N GLN A 345 23.86 35.80 24.47
CA GLN A 345 23.61 37.19 24.16
C GLN A 345 24.72 38.08 24.75
N GLN A 346 25.07 37.85 26.02
CA GLN A 346 26.17 38.56 26.67
C GLN A 346 27.53 38.30 26.01
N LYS A 347 27.82 37.04 25.62
CA LYS A 347 29.04 36.71 24.84
C LYS A 347 29.05 37.28 23.42
N ILE A 348 27.87 37.46 22.83
CA ILE A 348 27.69 38.05 21.51
C ILE A 348 27.90 39.56 21.64
N GLU A 349 27.28 40.23 22.61
CA GLU A 349 27.49 41.65 22.90
C GLU A 349 28.96 41.96 23.24
N ASP A 350 29.60 41.14 24.09
CA ASP A 350 31.03 41.30 24.45
C ASP A 350 32.00 41.08 23.26
N ASN A 351 31.58 40.41 22.17
CA ASN A 351 32.42 40.14 20.98
C ASN A 351 31.99 40.89 19.70
N GLU A 352 30.71 41.23 19.52
CA GLU A 352 30.15 41.90 18.34
C GLU A 352 30.43 43.40 18.35
N GLU A 353 30.45 44.04 19.53
CA GLU A 353 30.54 45.50 19.66
C GLU A 353 31.91 46.09 19.24
N LYS A 354 32.90 45.22 18.94
CA LYS A 354 34.21 45.64 18.38
C LYS A 354 34.44 45.22 16.94
N MET A 355 34.03 44.01 16.55
CA MET A 355 34.36 43.47 15.21
C MET A 355 33.42 43.95 14.10
N SER A 356 32.14 44.19 14.39
CA SER A 356 31.12 44.55 13.38
C SER A 356 31.21 46.02 12.95
N GLU A 357 31.42 46.94 13.90
CA GLU A 357 31.59 48.37 13.63
C GLU A 357 32.87 48.64 12.83
N GLU A 358 34.01 48.05 13.24
CA GLU A 358 35.31 48.23 12.58
C GLU A 358 35.31 47.65 11.16
N LEU A 359 34.74 46.47 10.94
CA LEU A 359 34.62 45.88 9.59
C LEU A 359 33.64 46.64 8.70
N ASN A 360 32.50 47.12 9.24
CA ASN A 360 31.59 47.98 8.47
C ASN A 360 32.23 49.31 8.12
N GLN A 361 32.99 49.93 9.03
CA GLN A 361 33.72 51.17 8.76
C GLN A 361 34.82 50.96 7.70
N VAL A 362 35.56 49.85 7.75
CA VAL A 362 36.55 49.48 6.72
C VAL A 362 35.87 49.22 5.38
N ALA A 363 34.75 48.48 5.36
CA ALA A 363 33.99 48.21 4.14
C ALA A 363 33.39 49.49 3.54
N GLN A 364 32.86 50.40 4.37
CA GLN A 364 32.36 51.71 3.93
C GLN A 364 33.49 52.61 3.43
N LYS A 365 34.65 52.60 4.09
CA LYS A 365 35.83 53.36 3.65
C LYS A 365 36.33 52.88 2.29
N ILE A 366 36.48 51.56 2.11
CA ILE A 366 36.88 50.96 0.83
C ILE A 366 35.82 51.24 -0.24
N SER A 367 34.53 51.12 0.10
CA SER A 367 33.41 51.43 -0.80
C SER A 367 33.44 52.89 -1.28
N ASN A 368 33.70 53.84 -0.38
CA ASN A 368 33.85 55.26 -0.72
C ASN A 368 35.09 55.52 -1.57
N GLU A 369 36.23 54.89 -1.26
CA GLU A 369 37.47 54.99 -2.07
C GLU A 369 37.30 54.42 -3.49
N VAL A 370 36.49 53.37 -3.65
CA VAL A 370 36.10 52.81 -4.96
C VAL A 370 35.16 53.75 -5.71
N MET A 371 34.16 54.33 -5.05
CA MET A 371 33.22 55.30 -5.65
C MET A 371 33.91 56.60 -6.09
N GLU A 372 34.98 57.00 -5.39
CA GLU A 372 35.84 58.14 -5.75
C GLU A 372 36.89 57.81 -6.84
N ASN A 373 36.85 56.61 -7.45
CA ASN A 373 37.83 56.10 -8.43
C ASN A 373 39.29 56.09 -7.92
N LYS A 374 39.53 56.06 -6.61
CA LYS A 374 40.90 55.96 -6.04
C LYS A 374 41.46 54.54 -6.09
N ILE A 375 40.59 53.53 -6.19
CA ILE A 375 40.94 52.12 -6.33
C ILE A 375 40.36 51.62 -7.65
N ASP A 376 41.22 51.19 -8.56
CA ASP A 376 40.79 50.52 -9.79
C ASP A 376 40.33 49.09 -9.46
N ILE A 377 39.02 48.87 -9.49
CA ILE A 377 38.41 47.56 -9.26
C ILE A 377 38.33 46.69 -10.52
N SER A 378 38.69 47.24 -11.69
CA SER A 378 38.58 46.55 -12.98
C SER A 378 39.48 45.30 -13.06
N SER A 379 40.59 45.29 -12.31
CA SER A 379 41.51 44.15 -12.19
C SER A 379 41.04 43.06 -11.20
N PHE A 380 40.01 43.31 -10.40
CA PHE A 380 39.49 42.31 -9.47
C PHE A 380 38.61 41.28 -10.16
N ASN A 381 38.51 40.09 -9.54
CA ASN A 381 37.58 39.05 -9.99
C ASN A 381 36.14 39.61 -10.03
N PRO A 382 35.33 39.27 -11.05
CA PRO A 382 33.97 39.80 -11.13
C PRO A 382 33.06 39.40 -9.96
N ILE A 383 33.34 38.31 -9.22
CA ILE A 383 32.66 37.99 -7.95
C ILE A 383 32.96 39.05 -6.89
N PHE A 384 34.22 39.47 -6.78
CA PHE A 384 34.64 40.49 -5.81
C PHE A 384 34.12 41.88 -6.21
N GLN A 385 34.12 42.21 -7.51
CA GLN A 385 33.49 43.44 -8.01
C GLN A 385 32.01 43.50 -7.64
N GLU A 386 31.27 42.41 -7.87
CA GLU A 386 29.86 42.33 -7.53
C GLU A 386 29.63 42.36 -6.00
N LEU A 387 30.49 41.72 -5.21
CA LEU A 387 30.45 41.79 -3.75
C LEU A 387 30.58 43.24 -3.27
N ILE A 388 31.57 43.97 -3.79
CA ILE A 388 31.80 45.39 -3.48
C ILE A 388 30.57 46.21 -3.87
N ARG A 389 30.01 46.00 -5.07
CA ARG A 389 28.79 46.67 -5.52
C ARG A 389 27.63 46.45 -4.55
N ILE A 390 27.39 45.20 -4.14
CA ILE A 390 26.31 44.82 -3.22
C ILE A 390 26.50 45.41 -1.82
N GLN A 391 27.74 45.47 -1.33
CA GLN A 391 28.03 46.12 -0.04
C GLN A 391 27.79 47.64 -0.12
N SER A 392 28.01 48.24 -1.28
CA SER A 392 27.94 49.69 -1.51
C SER A 392 26.52 50.22 -1.79
N GLU A 393 25.65 49.40 -2.38
CA GLU A 393 24.28 49.81 -2.75
C GLU A 393 23.34 49.95 -1.54
N LYS A 394 22.12 50.49 -1.76
CA LYS A 394 21.08 50.58 -0.71
C LYS A 394 20.61 49.18 -0.30
N VAL A 395 20.25 49.02 0.97
CA VAL A 395 19.92 47.73 1.61
C VAL A 395 18.72 47.00 0.97
N ASN A 396 17.80 47.73 0.33
CA ASN A 396 16.54 47.18 -0.17
C ASN A 396 16.54 47.02 -1.70
N GLY A 397 16.11 45.85 -2.19
CA GLY A 397 15.85 45.62 -3.61
C GLY A 397 17.06 45.24 -4.46
N VAL A 398 18.19 44.84 -3.84
CA VAL A 398 19.42 44.44 -4.54
C VAL A 398 19.14 43.31 -5.52
N ARG A 399 19.45 43.53 -6.80
CA ARG A 399 19.46 42.49 -7.83
C ARG A 399 20.85 41.90 -7.94
N TYR A 400 20.99 40.64 -7.56
CA TYR A 400 22.27 39.93 -7.64
C TYR A 400 22.58 39.54 -9.08
N HIS A 401 23.81 39.79 -9.54
CA HIS A 401 24.28 39.23 -10.79
C HIS A 401 24.26 37.69 -10.75
N PRO A 402 23.88 36.99 -11.84
CA PRO A 402 23.80 35.53 -11.86
C PRO A 402 25.07 34.83 -11.38
N MET A 403 26.25 35.31 -11.76
CA MET A 403 27.54 34.73 -11.35
C MET A 403 27.75 34.77 -9.82
N PHE A 404 27.30 35.84 -9.17
CA PHE A 404 27.35 35.97 -7.72
C PHE A 404 26.33 35.07 -7.03
N MET A 405 25.14 34.90 -7.62
CA MET A 405 24.17 33.89 -7.15
C MET A 405 24.74 32.48 -7.23
N ARG A 406 25.42 32.12 -8.32
CA ARG A 406 26.07 30.81 -8.51
C ARG A 406 27.15 30.58 -7.45
N TRP A 407 27.97 31.58 -7.15
CA TRP A 407 28.94 31.55 -6.06
C TRP A 407 28.29 31.40 -4.68
N ALA A 408 27.24 32.18 -4.38
CA ALA A 408 26.52 32.08 -3.11
C ALA A 408 25.86 30.70 -2.92
N ILE A 409 25.31 30.11 -3.99
CA ILE A 409 24.78 28.73 -4.00
C ILE A 409 25.90 27.73 -3.70
N SER A 410 27.08 27.86 -4.32
CA SER A 410 28.24 27.01 -4.06
C SER A 410 28.66 27.04 -2.58
N ILE A 411 28.75 28.23 -1.98
CA ILE A 411 29.07 28.40 -0.56
C ILE A 411 27.99 27.77 0.32
N TYR A 412 26.73 28.11 0.10
CA TYR A 412 25.61 27.55 0.88
C TYR A 412 25.59 26.03 0.82
N SER A 413 25.88 25.46 -0.36
CA SER A 413 25.87 24.03 -0.55
C SER A 413 26.98 23.30 0.20
N ARG A 414 28.20 23.85 0.21
CA ARG A 414 29.39 23.27 0.87
C ARG A 414 29.43 23.54 2.37
N ALA A 415 29.16 24.77 2.79
CA ALA A 415 29.27 25.20 4.18
C ALA A 415 28.02 24.88 5.01
N GLY A 416 26.88 24.66 4.34
CA GLY A 416 25.60 24.41 4.98
C GLY A 416 24.95 25.67 5.56
N ARG A 417 23.74 25.49 6.12
CA ARG A 417 22.90 26.61 6.58
C ARG A 417 23.57 27.47 7.65
N THR A 418 24.16 26.84 8.66
CA THR A 418 24.70 27.55 9.82
C THR A 418 25.87 28.45 9.42
N ALA A 419 26.84 27.92 8.69
CA ALA A 419 27.99 28.70 8.25
C ALA A 419 27.59 29.81 7.26
N TYR A 420 26.63 29.55 6.37
CA TYR A 420 26.13 30.56 5.45
C TYR A 420 25.44 31.72 6.17
N GLU A 421 24.63 31.46 7.21
CA GLU A 421 24.02 32.53 8.02
C GLU A 421 25.08 33.35 8.77
N VAL A 422 26.14 32.72 9.31
CA VAL A 422 27.25 33.44 9.95
C VAL A 422 27.94 34.36 8.94
N MET A 423 28.24 33.87 7.73
CA MET A 423 28.82 34.70 6.67
C MET A 423 27.92 35.86 6.26
N LYS A 424 26.60 35.63 6.24
CA LYS A 424 25.61 36.67 5.95
C LYS A 424 25.52 37.74 7.05
N GLY A 425 25.91 37.41 8.27
CA GLY A 425 26.07 38.38 9.37
C GLY A 425 27.27 39.31 9.17
N ILE A 426 28.28 38.89 8.41
CA ILE A 426 29.52 39.65 8.16
C ILE A 426 29.45 40.44 6.85
N MET A 427 28.84 39.88 5.81
CA MET A 427 28.71 40.51 4.49
C MET A 427 27.30 40.31 3.92
N ARG A 428 26.82 41.29 3.14
CA ARG A 428 25.52 41.16 2.45
C ARG A 428 25.55 40.03 1.42
N LEU A 429 24.71 39.03 1.65
CA LEU A 429 24.53 37.86 0.81
C LEU A 429 23.05 37.59 0.51
N PRO A 430 22.73 36.87 -0.59
CA PRO A 430 21.38 36.46 -0.92
C PRO A 430 20.72 35.71 0.25
N SER A 431 19.40 35.91 0.39
CA SER A 431 18.64 35.19 1.41
C SER A 431 18.64 33.69 1.13
N ILE A 432 18.57 32.86 2.18
CA ILE A 432 18.45 31.41 2.03
C ILE A 432 17.20 31.02 1.24
N SER A 433 16.11 31.78 1.37
CA SER A 433 14.90 31.56 0.56
C SER A 433 15.20 31.72 -0.93
N THR A 434 15.89 32.80 -1.29
CA THR A 434 16.33 33.06 -2.66
C THR A 434 17.21 31.92 -3.18
N ILE A 435 18.22 31.51 -2.41
CA ILE A 435 19.11 30.39 -2.78
C ILE A 435 18.34 29.10 -2.99
N LYS A 436 17.43 28.75 -2.07
CA LYS A 436 16.62 27.54 -2.18
C LYS A 436 15.72 27.58 -3.41
N ASN A 437 15.17 28.73 -3.78
CA ASN A 437 14.37 28.87 -4.99
C ASN A 437 15.18 28.55 -6.24
N TYR A 438 16.40 29.08 -6.37
CA TYR A 438 17.30 28.77 -7.49
C TYR A 438 17.74 27.30 -7.50
N ILE A 439 18.09 26.72 -6.34
CA ILE A 439 18.44 25.30 -6.27
C ILE A 439 17.25 24.44 -6.71
N ASN A 440 16.04 24.77 -6.25
CA ASN A 440 14.84 23.99 -6.52
C ASN A 440 14.28 24.21 -7.92
N GLU A 441 14.68 25.24 -8.66
CA GLU A 441 14.19 25.53 -10.01
C GLU A 441 14.25 24.28 -10.90
N ASN A 442 15.36 23.53 -10.82
CA ASN A 442 15.63 22.32 -11.60
C ASN A 442 15.54 21.00 -10.81
N GLN A 443 14.59 20.89 -9.88
CA GLN A 443 14.40 19.70 -9.02
C GLN A 443 14.43 18.36 -9.77
N GLN A 444 15.17 17.39 -9.25
CA GLN A 444 15.29 16.04 -9.83
C GLN A 444 14.13 15.13 -9.40
N HIS A 445 13.68 14.29 -10.33
CA HIS A 445 12.63 13.28 -10.20
C HIS A 445 13.16 11.89 -10.58
N SER A 446 12.45 10.83 -10.21
CA SER A 446 12.86 9.48 -10.64
C SER A 446 12.74 9.32 -12.15
N GLY A 447 13.54 8.40 -12.71
CA GLY A 447 13.64 8.14 -14.13
C GLY A 447 14.53 9.10 -14.90
N TRP A 448 14.56 8.89 -16.21
CA TRP A 448 15.17 9.81 -17.15
C TRP A 448 14.33 11.08 -17.27
N GLN A 449 14.98 12.24 -17.24
CA GLN A 449 14.33 13.53 -17.44
C GLN A 449 14.93 14.19 -18.68
N ASN A 450 14.09 14.71 -19.60
CA ASN A 450 14.58 15.29 -20.86
C ASN A 450 15.57 16.46 -20.65
N LYS A 451 15.45 17.22 -19.55
CA LYS A 451 16.43 18.25 -19.19
C LYS A 451 17.83 17.70 -18.92
N THR A 452 17.97 16.43 -18.54
CA THR A 452 19.27 15.76 -18.34
C THR A 452 20.10 15.81 -19.61
N ALA A 453 19.48 15.67 -20.79
CA ALA A 453 20.17 15.79 -22.08
C ALA A 453 20.82 17.17 -22.27
N HIS A 454 20.07 18.24 -22.00
CA HIS A 454 20.61 19.59 -22.10
C HIS A 454 21.71 19.86 -21.06
N LEU A 455 21.51 19.41 -19.82
CA LEU A 455 22.45 19.65 -18.72
C LEU A 455 23.77 18.90 -18.90
N ILE A 456 23.75 17.65 -19.39
CA ILE A 456 24.98 16.89 -19.63
C ILE A 456 25.80 17.50 -20.77
N LEU A 457 25.16 17.94 -21.86
CA LEU A 457 25.82 18.60 -22.97
C LEU A 457 26.40 19.97 -22.58
N GLU A 458 25.66 20.76 -21.81
CA GLU A 458 26.13 22.03 -21.27
C GLU A 458 27.37 21.81 -20.39
N LYS A 459 27.31 20.82 -19.48
CA LYS A 459 28.47 20.47 -18.64
C LYS A 459 29.66 19.99 -19.46
N MET A 460 29.45 19.15 -20.46
CA MET A 460 30.51 18.72 -21.38
C MET A 460 31.14 19.90 -22.12
N THR A 461 30.34 20.90 -22.48
CA THR A 461 30.84 22.13 -23.13
C THR A 461 31.69 22.96 -22.16
N VAL A 462 31.21 23.17 -20.92
CA VAL A 462 31.95 23.89 -19.87
C VAL A 462 33.27 23.20 -19.52
N GLU A 463 33.31 21.87 -19.53
CA GLU A 463 34.51 21.07 -19.25
C GLU A 463 35.36 20.77 -20.51
N ASN A 464 35.05 21.38 -21.65
CA ASN A 464 35.75 21.21 -22.93
C ASN A 464 35.91 19.73 -23.37
N ILE A 465 34.84 18.94 -23.23
CA ILE A 465 34.81 17.53 -23.61
C ILE A 465 34.56 17.38 -25.12
N GLY A 466 35.62 17.05 -25.86
CA GLY A 466 35.58 16.76 -27.29
C GLY A 466 34.87 15.44 -27.65
N SER A 467 34.78 15.12 -28.95
CA SER A 467 34.10 13.93 -29.47
C SER A 467 34.61 12.61 -28.89
N TYR A 468 35.94 12.46 -28.77
CA TYR A 468 36.56 11.28 -28.16
C TYR A 468 36.22 11.11 -26.68
N GLY A 469 35.76 12.17 -26.00
CA GLY A 469 35.29 12.17 -24.62
C GLY A 469 33.83 11.73 -24.45
N ARG A 470 33.08 11.62 -25.56
CA ARG A 470 31.66 11.24 -25.58
C ARG A 470 31.43 9.73 -25.74
N ILE A 471 32.47 8.92 -25.62
CA ILE A 471 32.36 7.46 -25.51
C ILE A 471 32.63 7.04 -24.07
N GLY A 472 31.79 6.15 -23.54
CA GLY A 472 31.76 5.89 -22.11
C GLY A 472 30.95 4.68 -21.70
N PHE A 473 30.76 4.53 -20.40
CA PHE A 473 30.07 3.39 -19.80
C PHE A 473 29.14 3.84 -18.66
N PHE A 474 28.19 3.00 -18.32
CA PHE A 474 27.38 3.19 -17.12
C PHE A 474 28.06 2.59 -15.90
N SER A 475 27.97 3.27 -14.76
CA SER A 475 28.07 2.62 -13.45
C SER A 475 26.72 2.71 -12.77
N HIS A 476 26.26 1.62 -12.18
CA HIS A 476 24.98 1.62 -11.48
C HIS A 476 25.00 0.76 -10.23
N ASP A 477 24.28 1.19 -9.21
CA ASP A 477 24.19 0.52 -7.90
C ASP A 477 22.98 1.07 -7.11
N SER A 478 22.62 0.36 -6.04
CA SER A 478 21.44 0.63 -5.22
C SER A 478 21.79 1.27 -3.88
N PHE A 479 21.12 2.37 -3.57
CA PHE A 479 21.21 3.12 -2.32
C PHE A 479 19.99 2.87 -1.44
N LYS A 480 20.19 2.42 -0.19
CA LYS A 480 19.08 2.19 0.75
C LYS A 480 18.43 3.49 1.21
N ILE A 481 17.10 3.53 1.23
CA ILE A 481 16.29 4.66 1.70
C ILE A 481 15.24 4.23 2.73
N GLN A 482 14.76 5.19 3.52
CA GLN A 482 13.62 5.01 4.41
C GLN A 482 12.33 4.85 3.61
N LYS A 483 11.68 3.69 3.80
CA LYS A 483 10.35 3.41 3.25
C LYS A 483 9.34 4.42 3.79
N GLY A 484 8.69 5.18 2.90
CA GLY A 484 7.68 6.15 3.30
C GLY A 484 7.04 6.85 2.11
N LEU A 485 5.76 7.19 2.27
CA LEU A 485 4.99 7.96 1.30
C LEU A 485 4.99 9.43 1.73
N LEU A 486 5.38 10.32 0.81
CA LEU A 486 5.45 11.76 1.05
C LEU A 486 4.55 12.52 0.10
N TRP A 487 3.90 13.57 0.58
CA TRP A 487 3.17 14.50 -0.27
C TRP A 487 4.12 15.55 -0.86
N SER A 488 4.13 15.68 -2.19
CA SER A 488 4.77 16.80 -2.86
C SER A 488 3.75 17.90 -3.12
N GLN A 489 3.85 18.99 -2.36
CA GLN A 489 2.98 20.15 -2.55
C GLN A 489 3.21 20.84 -3.90
N ARG A 490 4.44 20.81 -4.42
CA ARG A 490 4.77 21.42 -5.72
C ARG A 490 4.18 20.64 -6.89
N ASP A 491 4.38 19.32 -6.87
CA ASP A 491 3.92 18.42 -7.94
C ASP A 491 2.48 17.93 -7.71
N ASN A 492 1.88 18.32 -6.57
CA ASN A 492 0.54 17.94 -6.13
C ASN A 492 0.28 16.42 -6.19
N CYS A 493 1.29 15.62 -5.83
CA CYS A 493 1.25 14.17 -5.93
C CYS A 493 1.97 13.48 -4.77
N TYR A 494 1.67 12.20 -4.56
CA TYR A 494 2.43 11.36 -3.63
C TYR A 494 3.73 10.85 -4.27
N ILE A 495 4.82 10.88 -3.51
CA ILE A 495 6.15 10.39 -3.89
C ILE A 495 6.54 9.27 -2.92
N GLY A 496 7.05 8.17 -3.46
CA GLY A 496 7.54 7.03 -2.68
C GLY A 496 7.18 5.66 -3.25
N TYR A 497 6.41 5.62 -4.34
CA TYR A 497 6.07 4.38 -5.05
C TYR A 497 7.26 3.82 -5.85
N LEU A 498 7.13 2.57 -6.30
CA LEU A 498 8.08 1.93 -7.20
C LEU A 498 7.90 2.43 -8.64
N ASP A 499 9.00 2.64 -9.37
CA ASP A 499 8.94 3.14 -10.75
C ASP A 499 8.56 2.06 -11.79
N PHE A 500 8.77 0.77 -11.48
CA PHE A 500 8.53 -0.36 -12.40
C PHE A 500 7.27 -1.19 -12.05
N GLU A 501 6.42 -0.71 -11.15
CA GLU A 501 5.25 -1.49 -10.70
C GLU A 501 4.21 -1.70 -11.79
N ASP A 502 3.81 -0.63 -12.47
CA ASP A 502 2.80 -0.69 -13.53
C ASP A 502 3.30 -1.59 -14.69
N GLU A 503 4.60 -1.59 -14.98
CA GLU A 503 5.21 -2.44 -16.04
C GLU A 503 5.31 -3.92 -15.65
N LYS A 504 5.57 -4.20 -14.36
CA LYS A 504 5.58 -5.57 -13.84
C LYS A 504 4.19 -6.18 -13.93
N GLU A 505 3.15 -5.37 -13.71
CA GLU A 505 1.76 -5.78 -13.91
C GLU A 505 1.48 -6.08 -15.38
N GLU A 506 1.85 -5.19 -16.30
CA GLU A 506 1.69 -5.43 -17.75
C GLU A 506 2.44 -6.67 -18.24
N LEU A 507 3.69 -6.86 -17.80
CA LEU A 507 4.49 -8.03 -18.17
C LEU A 507 3.93 -9.31 -17.55
N GLN A 508 3.42 -9.28 -16.31
CA GLN A 508 2.75 -10.43 -15.71
C GLN A 508 1.44 -10.77 -16.41
N LEU A 509 0.66 -9.77 -16.80
CA LEU A 509 -0.55 -9.95 -17.60
C LEU A 509 -0.22 -10.52 -18.97
N PHE A 510 0.84 -10.04 -19.61
CA PHE A 510 1.34 -10.55 -20.88
C PHE A 510 1.86 -12.01 -20.76
N ILE A 511 2.64 -12.33 -19.72
CA ILE A 511 3.11 -13.69 -19.47
C ILE A 511 1.94 -14.62 -19.16
N MET A 512 0.99 -14.22 -18.31
CA MET A 512 -0.24 -14.99 -18.04
C MET A 512 -1.07 -15.20 -19.30
N GLN A 513 -1.11 -14.20 -20.19
CA GLN A 513 -1.79 -14.30 -21.47
C GLN A 513 -1.05 -15.29 -22.41
N CYS A 514 0.29 -15.19 -22.52
CA CYS A 514 1.10 -16.12 -23.29
C CYS A 514 1.00 -17.55 -22.74
N GLU A 515 1.01 -17.74 -21.42
CA GLU A 515 0.85 -19.04 -20.76
C GLU A 515 -0.54 -19.62 -21.01
N LYS A 516 -1.60 -18.80 -21.00
CA LYS A 516 -2.95 -19.20 -21.41
C LYS A 516 -3.02 -19.61 -22.88
N GLU A 517 -2.36 -18.85 -23.77
CA GLU A 517 -2.29 -19.14 -25.20
C GLU A 517 -1.48 -20.42 -25.49
N LEU A 518 -0.48 -20.73 -24.66
CA LEU A 518 0.32 -21.96 -24.75
C LEU A 518 -0.36 -23.18 -24.11
N GLN A 519 -1.28 -23.00 -23.14
CA GLN A 519 -1.92 -24.11 -22.42
C GLN A 519 -3.24 -24.62 -23.02
N ALA A 520 -3.76 -24.02 -24.10
CA ALA A 520 -4.89 -24.55 -24.89
C ALA A 520 -6.05 -25.15 -24.08
N ASP A 521 -6.47 -24.51 -22.99
CA ASP A 521 -7.66 -24.89 -22.21
C ASP A 521 -8.58 -23.67 -22.01
N ASP A 522 -9.69 -23.69 -22.74
CA ASP A 522 -10.79 -22.71 -22.68
C ASP A 522 -11.64 -22.91 -21.41
N SER A 523 -11.39 -22.13 -20.33
CA SER A 523 -12.47 -21.78 -19.38
C SER A 523 -12.23 -20.50 -18.54
N SER A 524 -13.09 -19.52 -18.81
CA SER A 524 -13.54 -18.37 -17.99
C SER A 524 -12.53 -17.38 -17.39
N ASN A 525 -12.60 -16.16 -17.93
CA ASN A 525 -12.25 -14.91 -17.26
C ASN A 525 -13.11 -14.67 -16.02
N SER A 526 -12.45 -14.37 -14.90
CA SER A 526 -12.81 -13.29 -13.97
C SER A 526 -11.77 -13.25 -12.84
N SER A 527 -10.63 -12.58 -13.06
CA SER A 527 -9.95 -11.93 -11.94
C SER A 527 -10.49 -10.52 -11.87
N VAL A 528 -11.40 -10.30 -10.93
CA VAL A 528 -11.70 -8.97 -10.42
C VAL A 528 -10.35 -8.37 -10.01
N LEU A 529 -9.99 -7.21 -10.57
CA LEU A 529 -8.94 -6.36 -9.99
C LEU A 529 -9.43 -5.98 -8.59
N GLU A 530 -9.03 -6.75 -7.59
CA GLU A 530 -8.94 -6.22 -6.23
C GLU A 530 -7.92 -5.07 -6.29
N GLY A 531 -8.28 -3.92 -5.72
CA GLY A 531 -7.44 -2.72 -5.76
C GLY A 531 -6.02 -3.04 -5.30
N TYR A 532 -5.07 -2.97 -6.23
CA TYR A 532 -3.68 -3.27 -5.95
C TYR A 532 -3.06 -2.15 -5.12
N ASP A 533 -2.52 -2.52 -3.97
CA ASP A 533 -1.72 -1.64 -3.12
C ASP A 533 -0.36 -1.42 -3.79
N ARG A 534 -0.14 -0.22 -4.35
CA ARG A 534 1.18 0.20 -4.84
C ARG A 534 2.22 0.11 -3.73
N ASN A 535 3.30 -0.61 -3.95
CA ASN A 535 4.37 -0.74 -2.97
C ASN A 535 5.23 0.52 -2.93
N LEU A 536 5.85 0.70 -1.77
CA LEU A 536 6.77 1.81 -1.54
C LEU A 536 8.22 1.34 -1.76
N ALA A 537 9.01 2.22 -2.37
CA ALA A 537 10.44 2.06 -2.57
C ALA A 537 11.19 1.96 -1.24
N THR A 538 12.14 1.04 -1.18
CA THR A 538 13.07 0.83 -0.06
C THR A 538 14.51 1.12 -0.46
N GLN A 539 14.78 1.22 -1.76
CA GLN A 539 16.08 1.52 -2.34
C GLN A 539 15.92 2.49 -3.50
N VAL A 540 17.02 3.14 -3.87
CA VAL A 540 17.14 3.97 -5.07
C VAL A 540 18.26 3.39 -5.92
N HIS A 541 17.96 2.96 -7.13
CA HIS A 541 18.96 2.54 -8.10
C HIS A 541 19.45 3.75 -8.86
N GLN A 542 20.73 4.10 -8.71
CA GLN A 542 21.33 5.27 -9.35
C GLN A 542 22.20 4.82 -10.52
N VAL A 543 22.02 5.48 -11.67
CA VAL A 543 22.85 5.30 -12.86
C VAL A 543 23.67 6.56 -13.10
N VAL A 544 24.98 6.40 -13.27
CA VAL A 544 25.92 7.46 -13.61
C VAL A 544 26.60 7.07 -14.92
N TRP A 545 26.71 8.01 -15.84
CA TRP A 545 27.47 7.84 -17.06
C TRP A 545 28.88 8.40 -16.88
N HIS A 546 29.88 7.67 -17.35
CA HIS A 546 31.30 8.02 -17.27
C HIS A 546 31.92 8.04 -18.64
N SER A 547 32.75 9.04 -18.91
CA SER A 547 33.65 9.02 -20.06
C SER A 547 34.75 7.99 -19.85
N ALA A 548 35.02 7.16 -20.84
CA ALA A 548 36.10 6.18 -20.78
C ALA A 548 37.49 6.80 -21.00
N THR A 549 37.54 7.96 -21.65
CA THR A 549 38.78 8.61 -22.13
C THR A 549 39.07 9.91 -21.37
N CYS A 550 38.02 10.64 -20.95
CA CYS A 550 38.13 11.90 -20.21
C CYS A 550 37.80 11.72 -18.73
N ASN A 551 38.17 12.69 -17.89
CA ASN A 551 37.75 12.69 -16.49
C ASN A 551 36.38 13.37 -16.35
N PHE A 552 35.34 12.70 -16.85
CA PHE A 552 33.97 13.23 -16.84
C PHE A 552 33.00 12.17 -16.36
N ALA A 553 32.14 12.56 -15.41
CA ALA A 553 31.03 11.75 -14.95
C ALA A 553 29.79 12.61 -14.72
N TYR A 554 28.63 12.02 -14.95
CA TYR A 554 27.35 12.69 -14.76
C TYR A 554 26.25 11.72 -14.28
N PRO A 555 25.56 12.01 -13.15
CA PRO A 555 24.38 11.25 -12.75
C PRO A 555 23.23 11.51 -13.72
N ILE A 556 22.78 10.47 -14.42
CA ILE A 556 21.82 10.60 -15.53
C ILE A 556 20.38 10.29 -15.13
N ALA A 557 20.18 9.28 -14.28
CA ALA A 557 18.85 8.84 -13.85
C ALA A 557 18.94 8.06 -12.53
N TYR A 558 17.85 8.07 -11.77
CA TYR A 558 17.71 7.23 -10.59
C TYR A 558 16.28 6.69 -10.49
N TYR A 559 16.10 5.51 -9.87
CA TYR A 559 14.81 4.83 -9.83
C TYR A 559 14.50 4.33 -8.41
N GLY A 560 13.29 4.57 -7.91
CA GLY A 560 12.76 4.01 -6.68
C GLY A 560 12.40 2.54 -6.86
N ILE A 561 13.10 1.67 -6.15
CA ILE A 561 13.04 0.22 -6.30
C ILE A 561 12.98 -0.50 -4.94
N ASN A 562 12.71 -1.81 -4.97
CA ASN A 562 12.94 -2.71 -3.84
C ASN A 562 14.03 -3.73 -4.18
N THR A 563 13.85 -4.40 -5.31
CA THR A 563 14.75 -5.38 -5.93
C THR A 563 14.58 -5.23 -7.43
N LEU A 564 15.63 -5.39 -8.22
CA LEU A 564 15.54 -5.34 -9.68
C LEU A 564 15.68 -6.73 -10.29
N THR A 565 14.84 -7.02 -11.27
CA THR A 565 14.97 -8.18 -12.15
C THR A 565 15.96 -7.88 -13.28
N ALA A 566 16.53 -8.94 -13.87
CA ALA A 566 17.41 -8.81 -15.02
C ALA A 566 16.76 -8.03 -16.19
N HIS A 567 15.46 -8.23 -16.42
CA HIS A 567 14.70 -7.55 -17.46
C HIS A 567 14.58 -6.04 -17.19
N GLU A 568 14.24 -5.63 -15.96
CA GLU A 568 14.14 -4.22 -15.58
C GLU A 568 15.49 -3.51 -15.71
N ILE A 569 16.59 -4.15 -15.30
CA ILE A 569 17.95 -3.60 -15.47
C ILE A 569 18.27 -3.42 -16.96
N ASN A 570 18.04 -4.45 -17.78
CA ASN A 570 18.26 -4.38 -19.22
C ASN A 570 17.49 -3.23 -19.85
N LYS A 571 16.18 -3.19 -19.62
CA LYS A 571 15.28 -2.17 -20.18
C LYS A 571 15.74 -0.77 -19.79
N MET A 572 16.04 -0.54 -18.51
CA MET A 572 16.54 0.72 -18.01
C MET A 572 17.85 1.13 -18.69
N LEU A 573 18.86 0.26 -18.70
CA LEU A 573 20.18 0.60 -19.27
C LEU A 573 20.11 0.84 -20.78
N PHE A 574 19.38 0.01 -21.53
CA PHE A 574 19.23 0.22 -22.98
C PHE A 574 18.43 1.46 -23.33
N GLN A 575 17.37 1.77 -22.57
CA GLN A 575 16.63 3.02 -22.76
C GLN A 575 17.52 4.23 -22.50
N LEU A 576 18.34 4.20 -21.43
CA LEU A 576 19.28 5.27 -21.12
C LEU A 576 20.37 5.39 -22.19
N ALA A 577 20.90 4.26 -22.68
CA ALA A 577 21.87 4.26 -23.77
C ALA A 577 21.28 4.87 -25.05
N ALA A 578 20.06 4.48 -25.44
CA ALA A 578 19.38 5.04 -26.60
C ALA A 578 19.14 6.55 -26.46
N ASN A 579 18.75 7.01 -25.28
CA ASN A 579 18.55 8.44 -25.00
C ASN A 579 19.86 9.24 -25.12
N LEU A 580 20.98 8.68 -24.66
CA LEU A 580 22.31 9.29 -24.80
C LEU A 580 22.82 9.26 -26.24
N GLU A 581 22.56 8.17 -26.96
CA GLU A 581 22.91 8.01 -28.36
C GLU A 581 22.23 9.08 -29.23
N CYS A 582 20.97 9.40 -28.94
CA CYS A 582 20.21 10.47 -29.61
C CYS A 582 20.86 11.86 -29.49
N ILE A 583 21.74 12.08 -28.51
CA ILE A 583 22.47 13.34 -28.31
C ILE A 583 23.98 13.22 -28.59
N GLY A 584 24.40 12.15 -29.28
CA GLY A 584 25.78 11.92 -29.68
C GLY A 584 26.71 11.57 -28.52
N ILE A 585 26.19 10.86 -27.52
CA ILE A 585 26.96 10.28 -26.41
C ILE A 585 26.85 8.76 -26.50
N HIS A 586 27.96 8.11 -26.81
CA HIS A 586 28.05 6.67 -27.06
C HIS A 586 28.33 5.91 -25.76
N THR A 587 27.54 4.86 -25.50
CA THR A 587 27.72 4.00 -24.34
C THR A 587 28.15 2.60 -24.78
N CYS A 588 29.37 2.20 -24.41
CA CYS A 588 30.02 0.95 -24.83
C CYS A 588 30.07 -0.11 -23.71
N GLY A 589 29.53 0.16 -22.52
CA GLY A 589 29.55 -0.82 -21.43
C GLY A 589 28.78 -0.41 -20.18
N SER A 590 28.71 -1.34 -19.23
CA SER A 590 28.14 -1.13 -17.89
C SER A 590 29.01 -1.80 -16.83
N ILE A 591 29.09 -1.18 -15.65
CA ILE A 591 29.81 -1.64 -14.46
C ILE A 591 28.83 -1.72 -13.30
N CYS A 592 28.73 -2.91 -12.71
CA CYS A 592 27.86 -3.23 -11.60
C CYS A 592 28.60 -4.05 -10.54
N ASP A 593 28.01 -4.18 -9.34
CA ASP A 593 28.58 -5.01 -8.29
C ASP A 593 28.37 -6.51 -8.58
N GLY A 594 29.01 -7.34 -7.76
CA GLY A 594 28.83 -8.79 -7.79
C GLY A 594 27.57 -9.26 -7.04
N ALA A 595 26.46 -8.53 -7.01
CA ALA A 595 25.21 -9.00 -6.43
C ALA A 595 24.53 -10.06 -7.32
N GLY A 596 23.67 -10.89 -6.72
CA GLY A 596 22.93 -11.92 -7.45
C GLY A 596 22.04 -11.37 -8.57
N GLU A 597 21.39 -10.23 -8.34
CA GLU A 597 20.54 -9.53 -9.32
C GLU A 597 21.34 -9.09 -10.55
N ASN A 598 22.50 -8.46 -10.33
CA ASN A 598 23.41 -8.00 -11.39
C ASN A 598 24.05 -9.16 -12.16
N ARG A 599 24.44 -10.25 -11.49
CA ARG A 599 24.90 -11.47 -12.19
C ARG A 599 23.81 -12.10 -13.05
N ASN A 600 22.56 -12.09 -12.61
CA ASN A 600 21.44 -12.58 -13.44
C ASN A 600 21.23 -11.69 -14.67
N HIS A 601 21.37 -10.36 -14.52
CA HIS A 601 21.38 -9.42 -15.64
C HIS A 601 22.49 -9.76 -16.66
N ILE A 602 23.74 -9.94 -16.21
CA ILE A 602 24.85 -10.32 -17.09
C ILE A 602 24.58 -11.66 -17.80
N LYS A 603 24.13 -12.67 -17.05
CA LYS A 603 23.82 -14.00 -17.60
C LYS A 603 22.61 -14.01 -18.53
N SER A 604 21.76 -12.97 -18.51
CA SER A 604 20.60 -12.86 -19.39
C SER A 604 20.96 -12.51 -20.83
N PHE A 605 22.21 -12.12 -21.10
CA PHE A 605 22.63 -11.77 -22.43
C PHE A 605 23.05 -12.98 -23.27
N ASP A 606 22.52 -13.06 -24.48
CA ASP A 606 22.91 -14.08 -25.48
C ASP A 606 24.41 -14.02 -25.81
N TRP A 607 25.06 -12.85 -25.70
CA TRP A 607 26.50 -12.74 -25.92
C TRP A 607 27.31 -13.53 -24.89
N TRP A 608 26.83 -13.66 -23.65
CA TRP A 608 27.49 -14.50 -22.64
C TRP A 608 27.47 -15.96 -23.06
N ALA A 609 26.33 -16.45 -23.55
CA ALA A 609 26.22 -17.78 -24.12
C ALA A 609 27.10 -17.94 -25.38
N SER A 610 27.29 -16.87 -26.15
CA SER A 610 28.20 -16.86 -27.31
C SER A 610 29.67 -17.01 -26.94
N SER A 611 30.07 -16.72 -25.70
CA SER A 611 31.45 -16.94 -25.23
C SER A 611 31.76 -18.42 -24.92
N TRP A 612 30.73 -19.25 -24.76
CA TRP A 612 30.90 -20.64 -24.37
C TRP A 612 31.42 -21.51 -25.52
N SER A 613 32.32 -22.42 -25.17
CA SER A 613 32.94 -23.39 -26.07
C SER A 613 32.56 -24.82 -25.68
N LEU A 614 32.74 -25.75 -26.63
CA LEU A 614 32.54 -27.17 -26.36
C LEU A 614 33.49 -27.62 -25.25
N GLY A 615 32.93 -28.22 -24.21
CA GLY A 615 33.66 -28.68 -23.05
C GLY A 615 33.73 -27.71 -21.87
N ASP A 616 33.22 -26.48 -22.01
CA ASP A 616 33.09 -25.54 -20.89
C ASP A 616 32.12 -26.07 -19.83
N ILE A 617 32.38 -25.71 -18.57
CA ILE A 617 31.54 -26.06 -17.43
C ILE A 617 30.68 -24.84 -17.11
N VAL A 618 29.36 -25.03 -17.16
CA VAL A 618 28.37 -24.01 -16.86
C VAL A 618 27.45 -24.46 -15.73
N GLU A 619 26.78 -23.50 -15.08
CA GLU A 619 25.76 -23.78 -14.07
C GLU A 619 24.37 -23.77 -14.72
N VAL A 620 23.67 -24.89 -14.68
CA VAL A 620 22.33 -25.05 -15.26
C VAL A 620 21.30 -25.11 -14.14
N ASN A 621 20.26 -24.28 -14.24
CA ASN A 621 19.13 -24.31 -13.30
C ASN A 621 18.25 -25.53 -13.60
N ILE A 622 18.17 -26.47 -12.67
CA ILE A 622 17.36 -27.68 -12.79
C ILE A 622 15.97 -27.55 -12.11
N GLY A 623 15.59 -26.33 -11.72
CA GLY A 623 14.34 -25.99 -11.03
C GLY A 623 14.53 -25.69 -9.54
N LYS A 624 13.56 -24.95 -8.95
CA LYS A 624 13.57 -24.51 -7.54
C LYS A 624 14.82 -23.72 -7.11
N ASN A 625 15.42 -22.93 -8.02
CA ASN A 625 16.67 -22.20 -7.80
C ASN A 625 17.89 -23.09 -7.46
N ASN A 626 17.84 -24.38 -7.82
CA ASN A 626 18.99 -25.27 -7.72
C ASN A 626 19.80 -25.23 -9.01
N TYR A 627 21.06 -24.82 -8.90
CA TYR A 627 22.02 -24.79 -10.00
C TYR A 627 22.98 -25.98 -9.87
N GLU A 628 23.16 -26.74 -10.95
CA GLU A 628 24.15 -27.82 -11.01
C GLU A 628 25.18 -27.57 -12.11
N GLN A 629 26.41 -28.00 -11.88
CA GLN A 629 27.47 -27.90 -12.87
C GLN A 629 27.24 -28.92 -13.98
N ALA A 630 27.22 -28.44 -15.22
CA ALA A 630 27.06 -29.26 -16.40
C ALA A 630 28.13 -28.91 -17.44
N LYS A 631 28.58 -29.90 -18.19
CA LYS A 631 29.54 -29.74 -19.27
C LYS A 631 28.80 -29.60 -20.61
N ILE A 632 29.19 -28.62 -21.42
CA ILE A 632 28.64 -28.45 -22.78
C ILE A 632 29.21 -29.54 -23.69
N ILE A 633 28.33 -30.30 -24.35
CA ILE A 633 28.73 -31.39 -25.28
C ILE A 633 28.48 -31.02 -26.73
N THR A 634 27.38 -30.32 -27.01
CA THR A 634 27.07 -29.85 -28.36
C THR A 634 26.39 -28.48 -28.29
N THR A 635 26.56 -27.71 -29.36
CA THR A 635 25.85 -26.44 -29.59
C THR A 635 25.33 -26.44 -31.03
N ASN A 636 24.25 -25.73 -31.29
CA ASN A 636 23.91 -25.37 -32.67
C ASN A 636 24.87 -24.28 -33.21
N ILE A 637 24.89 -24.10 -34.53
CA ILE A 637 25.84 -23.21 -35.24
C ILE A 637 25.77 -21.76 -34.71
N ASN A 638 24.57 -21.28 -34.41
CA ASN A 638 24.32 -19.93 -33.90
C ASN A 638 24.35 -19.84 -32.36
N ARG A 639 24.77 -20.89 -31.64
CA ARG A 639 24.92 -20.92 -30.18
C ARG A 639 23.68 -20.45 -29.40
N SER A 640 22.48 -20.71 -29.94
CA SER A 640 21.19 -20.44 -29.27
C SER A 640 20.59 -21.68 -28.59
N LYS A 641 21.15 -22.86 -28.82
CA LYS A 641 20.80 -24.12 -28.15
C LYS A 641 22.06 -24.88 -27.78
N PHE A 642 22.13 -25.28 -26.52
CA PHE A 642 23.22 -26.06 -25.94
C PHE A 642 22.67 -27.37 -25.39
N THR A 643 23.42 -28.46 -25.58
CA THR A 643 23.17 -29.73 -24.89
C THR A 643 24.24 -29.93 -23.82
N PHE A 644 23.79 -30.21 -22.61
CA PHE A 644 24.64 -30.35 -21.44
C PHE A 644 24.55 -31.77 -20.86
N VAL A 645 25.63 -32.22 -20.24
CA VAL A 645 25.61 -33.37 -19.32
C VAL A 645 25.95 -32.89 -17.92
N ILE A 646 25.05 -33.19 -16.97
CA ILE A 646 25.24 -32.92 -15.55
C ILE A 646 26.45 -33.71 -15.08
N ARG A 647 27.36 -33.04 -14.37
CA ARG A 647 28.58 -33.67 -13.88
C ARG A 647 28.28 -34.41 -12.57
N ASP A 648 28.61 -35.70 -12.51
CA ASP A 648 28.55 -36.44 -11.25
C ASP A 648 29.43 -35.77 -10.19
N LYS A 649 28.92 -35.68 -8.95
CA LYS A 649 29.61 -35.12 -7.78
C LYS A 649 30.78 -36.01 -7.34
N GLN A 650 31.81 -36.13 -8.17
CA GLN A 650 33.10 -36.59 -7.69
C GLN A 650 33.72 -35.46 -6.87
N LYS A 651 33.87 -35.69 -5.56
CA LYS A 651 34.68 -34.86 -4.65
C LYS A 651 36.12 -34.84 -5.17
N THR A 652 36.39 -33.98 -6.13
CA THR A 652 37.76 -33.59 -6.48
C THR A 652 38.11 -32.46 -5.54
N SER A 653 38.90 -32.78 -4.52
CA SER A 653 39.56 -31.81 -3.64
C SER A 653 40.64 -31.05 -4.41
N LYS A 654 40.25 -30.29 -5.43
CA LYS A 654 41.06 -29.18 -5.91
C LYS A 654 40.70 -27.99 -5.02
N ILE A 655 41.65 -27.57 -4.21
CA ILE A 655 41.58 -26.28 -3.52
C ILE A 655 41.60 -25.23 -4.65
N ASN A 656 40.42 -24.75 -5.04
CA ASN A 656 40.34 -23.58 -5.89
C ASN A 656 40.73 -22.38 -5.03
N TRP A 657 41.84 -21.73 -5.37
CA TRP A 657 42.35 -20.55 -4.66
C TRP A 657 41.37 -19.37 -4.68
N ILE A 658 40.40 -19.39 -5.62
CA ILE A 658 39.37 -18.38 -5.85
C ILE A 658 38.04 -19.11 -6.04
N SER A 659 36.93 -18.57 -5.52
CA SER A 659 35.60 -19.18 -5.71
C SER A 659 35.20 -19.17 -7.19
N PRO A 660 34.42 -20.15 -7.68
CA PRO A 660 33.92 -20.16 -9.06
C PRO A 660 33.19 -18.86 -9.45
N GLN A 661 32.44 -18.26 -8.50
CA GLN A 661 31.80 -16.96 -8.72
C GLN A 661 32.81 -15.83 -8.92
N CYS A 662 33.84 -15.75 -8.06
CA CYS A 662 34.87 -14.72 -8.18
C CYS A 662 35.72 -14.92 -9.46
N GLN A 663 35.99 -16.16 -9.85
CA GLN A 663 36.64 -16.47 -11.12
C GLN A 663 35.81 -16.00 -12.33
N PHE A 664 34.50 -16.23 -12.29
CA PHE A 664 33.57 -15.74 -13.31
C PHE A 664 33.56 -14.21 -13.38
N ASP A 665 33.43 -13.53 -12.24
CA ASP A 665 33.38 -12.06 -12.16
C ASP A 665 34.70 -11.43 -12.68
N LEU A 666 35.85 -12.06 -12.38
CA LEU A 666 37.17 -11.64 -12.88
C LEU A 666 37.30 -11.82 -14.39
N LEU A 667 36.92 -12.99 -14.93
CA LEU A 667 37.00 -13.25 -16.36
C LEU A 667 36.12 -12.29 -17.14
N LEU A 668 34.90 -12.05 -16.66
CA LEU A 668 33.97 -11.09 -17.23
C LEU A 668 34.57 -9.68 -17.26
N SER A 669 35.18 -9.24 -16.15
CA SER A 669 35.82 -7.92 -16.06
C SER A 669 36.97 -7.77 -17.06
N ILE A 670 37.81 -8.81 -17.21
CA ILE A 670 38.92 -8.80 -18.17
C ILE A 670 38.40 -8.74 -19.61
N GLN A 671 37.45 -9.62 -19.96
CA GLN A 671 36.90 -9.70 -21.31
C GLN A 671 36.13 -8.43 -21.67
N GLY A 672 35.31 -7.92 -20.75
CA GLY A 672 34.57 -6.67 -20.91
C GLY A 672 35.50 -5.47 -21.10
N PHE A 673 36.56 -5.37 -20.30
CA PHE A 673 37.57 -4.32 -20.45
C PHE A 673 38.28 -4.39 -21.82
N LEU A 674 38.73 -5.58 -22.24
CA LEU A 674 39.38 -5.76 -23.53
C LEU A 674 38.44 -5.44 -24.71
N GLY A 675 37.17 -5.86 -24.63
CA GLY A 675 36.16 -5.55 -25.63
C GLY A 675 35.91 -4.04 -25.76
N MET A 676 35.70 -3.38 -24.62
CA MET A 676 35.51 -1.92 -24.56
C MET A 676 36.71 -1.16 -25.12
N VAL A 677 37.93 -1.53 -24.72
CA VAL A 677 39.16 -0.88 -25.22
C VAL A 677 39.31 -1.07 -26.73
N LYS A 678 39.01 -2.27 -27.26
CA LYS A 678 39.04 -2.53 -28.70
C LYS A 678 38.06 -1.63 -29.46
N GLU A 679 36.84 -1.48 -28.96
CA GLU A 679 35.84 -0.61 -29.57
C GLU A 679 36.26 0.86 -29.54
N ILE A 680 36.72 1.35 -28.39
CA ILE A 680 37.22 2.71 -28.22
C ILE A 680 38.38 3.01 -29.17
N PHE A 681 39.36 2.12 -29.31
CA PHE A 681 40.49 2.33 -30.23
C PHE A 681 40.13 2.16 -31.70
N THR A 682 39.04 1.45 -32.01
CA THR A 682 38.51 1.38 -33.38
C THR A 682 37.89 2.73 -33.79
N LEU A 683 37.15 3.36 -32.89
CA LEU A 683 36.50 4.66 -33.14
C LEU A 683 37.46 5.84 -32.97
N TYR A 684 38.37 5.76 -31.99
CA TYR A 684 39.29 6.81 -31.59
C TYR A 684 40.70 6.25 -31.32
N PRO A 685 41.51 6.02 -32.38
CA PRO A 685 42.81 5.35 -32.28
C PRO A 685 43.83 6.05 -31.36
N ASN A 686 43.73 7.39 -31.24
CA ASN A 686 44.64 8.21 -30.45
C ASN A 686 44.15 8.48 -29.02
N SER A 687 43.08 7.82 -28.59
CA SER A 687 42.53 8.00 -27.24
C SER A 687 43.38 7.27 -26.18
N THR A 688 43.24 7.67 -24.92
CA THR A 688 43.89 7.00 -23.79
C THR A 688 42.83 6.55 -22.80
N VAL A 689 42.81 5.25 -22.46
CA VAL A 689 41.91 4.68 -21.47
C VAL A 689 42.68 4.47 -20.17
N LYS A 690 42.16 4.98 -19.04
CA LYS A 690 42.77 4.80 -17.71
C LYS A 690 41.96 3.78 -16.89
N PRO A 691 42.47 2.56 -16.64
CA PRO A 691 41.74 1.52 -15.92
C PRO A 691 41.20 1.95 -14.56
N ARG A 692 41.94 2.80 -13.81
CA ARG A 692 41.50 3.34 -12.52
C ARG A 692 40.15 4.09 -12.58
N ARG A 693 39.75 4.60 -13.75
CA ARG A 693 38.46 5.29 -13.94
C ARG A 693 37.31 4.34 -14.24
N ILE A 694 37.60 3.09 -14.60
CA ILE A 694 36.63 2.07 -14.99
C ILE A 694 36.32 1.24 -13.74
N SER A 695 35.61 1.87 -12.80
CA SER A 695 35.15 1.25 -11.54
C SER A 695 33.88 1.93 -11.03
N GLN A 696 33.25 1.35 -10.01
CA GLN A 696 32.10 1.97 -9.34
C GLN A 696 32.50 3.01 -8.27
N ASP A 697 33.79 3.24 -8.03
CA ASP A 697 34.26 4.10 -6.92
C ASP A 697 33.69 5.52 -6.99
N MET A 698 33.54 6.08 -8.20
CA MET A 698 32.93 7.40 -8.37
C MET A 698 31.45 7.43 -8.00
N LEU A 699 30.72 6.34 -8.25
CA LEU A 699 29.32 6.19 -7.84
C LEU A 699 29.21 6.02 -6.32
N GLU A 700 30.12 5.27 -5.71
CA GLU A 700 30.19 5.15 -4.24
C GLU A 700 30.54 6.51 -3.59
N GLY A 701 31.45 7.28 -4.20
CA GLY A 701 31.77 8.64 -3.80
C GLY A 701 30.55 9.58 -3.89
N LEU A 702 29.73 9.44 -4.94
CA LEU A 702 28.44 10.12 -5.04
C LEU A 702 27.51 9.73 -3.88
N PHE A 703 27.39 8.44 -3.56
CA PHE A 703 26.58 7.99 -2.42
C PHE A 703 27.09 8.54 -1.09
N GLY A 704 28.41 8.61 -0.89
CA GLY A 704 29.02 9.26 0.28
C GLY A 704 28.61 10.72 0.38
N THR A 705 28.66 11.44 -0.73
CA THR A 705 28.27 12.86 -0.80
C THR A 705 26.77 13.05 -0.55
N ILE A 706 25.92 12.19 -1.13
CA ILE A 706 24.47 12.22 -0.91
C ILE A 706 24.13 11.98 0.56
N ARG A 707 24.81 11.05 1.24
CA ARG A 707 24.66 10.84 2.69
C ARG A 707 25.03 12.12 3.46
N GLN A 708 26.16 12.75 3.15
CA GLN A 708 26.55 13.98 3.84
C GLN A 708 25.54 15.12 3.63
N LEU A 709 24.99 15.26 2.42
CA LEU A 709 24.04 16.32 2.09
C LEU A 709 22.64 16.09 2.69
N GLY A 710 22.19 14.83 2.80
CA GLY A 710 20.86 14.49 3.30
C GLY A 710 20.82 13.91 4.71
N GLY A 711 21.95 13.87 5.44
CA GLY A 711 22.05 13.23 6.76
C GLY A 711 22.22 11.71 6.69
N ASP A 712 22.08 11.02 7.83
CA ASP A 712 22.24 9.55 7.85
C ASP A 712 21.27 8.85 6.88
N SER A 713 21.77 7.85 6.14
CA SER A 713 21.05 6.97 5.21
C SER A 713 19.77 6.37 5.81
N SER A 714 19.73 6.19 7.13
CA SER A 714 18.54 5.70 7.86
C SER A 714 17.34 6.67 7.83
N THR A 715 17.53 7.91 7.36
CA THR A 715 16.52 8.98 7.38
C THR A 715 16.12 9.53 6.01
N GLN A 716 16.83 9.16 4.93
CA GLN A 716 16.54 9.69 3.59
C GLN A 716 15.38 8.94 2.95
N THR A 717 14.35 9.66 2.51
CA THR A 717 13.24 9.14 1.69
C THR A 717 13.56 9.30 0.20
N LEU A 718 12.77 8.68 -0.69
CA LEU A 718 12.91 8.85 -2.15
C LEU A 718 12.96 10.33 -2.59
N LYS A 719 12.07 11.15 -2.01
CA LYS A 719 12.06 12.60 -2.25
C LYS A 719 13.31 13.30 -1.69
N GLY A 720 13.77 12.86 -0.52
CA GLY A 720 15.00 13.37 0.10
C GLY A 720 16.23 13.10 -0.74
N TYR A 721 16.32 11.90 -1.33
CA TYR A 721 17.38 11.52 -2.26
C TYR A 721 17.40 12.43 -3.50
N GLY A 722 16.25 12.62 -4.16
CA GLY A 722 16.15 13.52 -5.32
C GLY A 722 16.57 14.96 -5.01
N HIS A 723 16.21 15.48 -3.83
CA HIS A 723 16.66 16.81 -3.39
C HIS A 723 18.19 16.86 -3.15
N ALA A 724 18.77 15.84 -2.53
CA ALA A 724 20.21 15.75 -2.32
C ALA A 724 20.99 15.64 -3.63
N LEU A 725 20.52 14.81 -4.56
CA LEU A 725 21.09 14.66 -5.90
C LEU A 725 21.02 15.97 -6.70
N ASN A 726 19.88 16.66 -6.68
CA ASN A 726 19.73 17.97 -7.31
C ASN A 726 20.71 18.99 -6.73
N LYS A 727 20.82 19.06 -5.39
CA LYS A 727 21.78 19.93 -4.73
C LYS A 727 23.22 19.59 -5.13
N PHE A 728 23.56 18.31 -5.26
CA PHE A 728 24.87 17.87 -5.75
C PHE A 728 25.14 18.36 -7.17
N GLN A 729 24.23 18.11 -8.12
CA GLN A 729 24.39 18.51 -9.52
C GLN A 729 24.52 20.03 -9.68
N VAL A 730 23.67 20.81 -9.00
CA VAL A 730 23.75 22.27 -9.01
C VAL A 730 25.09 22.74 -8.46
N THR A 731 25.55 22.19 -7.33
CA THR A 731 26.82 22.59 -6.71
C THR A 731 28.01 22.25 -7.60
N ALA A 732 28.00 21.06 -8.20
CA ALA A 732 29.01 20.61 -9.15
C ALA A 732 29.10 21.56 -10.35
N LYS A 733 27.95 21.89 -10.96
CA LYS A 733 27.87 22.83 -12.08
C LYS A 733 28.44 24.20 -11.71
N MET A 734 27.97 24.80 -10.61
CA MET A 734 28.46 26.12 -10.19
C MET A 734 29.97 26.10 -9.90
N THR A 735 30.48 25.02 -9.32
CA THR A 735 31.92 24.88 -9.05
C THR A 735 32.73 24.79 -10.33
N SER A 736 32.28 24.02 -11.33
CA SER A 736 32.96 23.92 -12.63
C SER A 736 33.00 25.25 -13.37
N GLU A 737 31.89 25.98 -13.39
CA GLU A 737 31.80 27.28 -14.04
C GLU A 737 32.72 28.30 -13.34
N ILE A 738 32.69 28.40 -12.01
CA ILE A 738 33.57 29.31 -11.26
C ILE A 738 35.05 29.00 -11.52
N LYS A 739 35.43 27.72 -11.62
CA LYS A 739 36.80 27.33 -11.98
C LYS A 739 37.17 27.82 -13.38
N SER A 740 36.27 27.70 -14.35
CA SER A 740 36.50 28.16 -15.73
C SER A 740 36.66 29.68 -15.86
N PHE A 741 36.00 30.46 -14.99
CA PHE A 741 36.15 31.92 -14.96
C PHE A 741 37.42 32.39 -14.25
N ASN A 742 37.90 31.65 -13.24
CA ASN A 742 38.99 32.10 -12.37
C ASN A 742 40.38 31.72 -12.88
N TYR A 743 40.49 30.69 -13.73
CA TYR A 743 41.75 30.21 -14.26
C TYR A 743 41.58 30.05 -15.77
N GLY A 744 42.08 31.02 -16.54
CA GLY A 744 42.28 30.83 -17.98
C GLY A 744 43.08 29.56 -18.22
N GLU A 745 42.62 28.73 -19.16
CA GLU A 745 43.18 27.44 -19.60
C GLU A 745 44.21 26.81 -18.64
N SER A 746 43.74 26.12 -17.61
CA SER A 746 44.64 25.28 -16.79
C SER A 746 44.18 23.82 -16.76
N SER A 747 45.10 22.96 -17.16
CA SER A 747 45.17 21.50 -17.12
C SER A 747 44.07 20.73 -16.36
N HIS A 748 43.42 19.83 -17.12
CA HIS A 748 42.59 18.68 -16.76
C HIS A 748 42.63 18.18 -15.30
N ASN A 749 41.92 18.86 -14.39
CA ASN A 749 41.39 18.26 -13.16
C ASN A 749 39.86 18.43 -13.13
N GLY A 750 39.16 17.69 -14.00
CA GLY A 750 37.78 17.29 -13.76
C GLY A 750 37.71 16.54 -12.42
N MET A 751 36.63 16.72 -11.66
CA MET A 751 36.42 16.27 -10.27
C MET A 751 37.48 15.29 -9.71
N GLU A 752 38.46 15.81 -8.97
CA GLU A 752 38.93 15.06 -7.82
C GLU A 752 37.80 15.11 -6.78
N PHE A 753 37.34 13.92 -6.39
CA PHE A 753 36.68 13.73 -5.11
C PHE A 753 37.73 14.03 -4.04
N ASP A 754 38.01 15.31 -3.80
CA ASP A 754 38.80 15.71 -2.65
C ASP A 754 38.06 15.17 -1.43
N HIS A 755 38.70 14.16 -0.84
CA HIS A 755 38.29 13.51 0.37
C HIS A 755 37.78 14.58 1.34
N LEU A 756 36.50 14.48 1.70
CA LEU A 756 35.99 15.03 2.94
C LEU A 756 36.69 14.28 4.09
N THR A 757 37.97 14.60 4.26
CA THR A 757 38.71 14.38 5.49
C THR A 757 38.24 15.46 6.46
N ARG A 758 37.48 15.00 7.44
CA ARG A 758 37.80 15.34 8.81
C ARG A 758 38.63 14.21 9.38
#